data_AF-A0A444UK08-F1
#
_entry.id   AF-A0A444UK08-F1
#
_cell.length_a   1.000
_cell.length_b   1.000
_cell.length_c   1.000
_cell.angle_alpha   90.00
_cell.angle_beta   90.00
_cell.angle_gamma   90.00
#
_symmetry.space_group_name_H-M   'P 1'
#
loop_
_entity.id
_entity.type
_entity.pdbx_description
1 polymer ?
#
loop_
_entity_poly.entity_id
_entity_poly.type
_entity_poly.pdbx_seq_one_letter_code
_entity_poly.pdbx_strand_id
1 'polypeptide(L)'
;MGPSNLLSFAFCGILIFQVNAQISVDDCCTNGQEWAGQRQDCAALQTTSDSQMCRIAQEQCCIAAQDDNYCTTGINLAKQHGECETLYTDANSCEAKNIKRCCNCCLLGKNAQQQGLSCEQNLSLGYECGLVYRACCVEGQETGPTLPVVQPSQEPATNEQDDPYLNDQCRDINECLLGSHNCRSGERCINTKGSFRCQREVSCGTGYELTDSNNCQDIDECETGTHNCAPEFACQNTQGSFRCKPLMQCGDGFIQDAQGSCIDINECMSANGPCPSGQVCINTVGSFNCQRNSITCGRGYHLNEDGTRCVDINECTSLSQPCGPGHVCINVAGTFRCECSAGYYFDSISRSCVDTNECRRYPGRLCAHKCENTPGSYHCSCTIGFKLGSDGRNCEDLNECESNPCSQECANVYGSYQCYCRRGYQLSDVDGITCEDIDECALPTGGHICSYRCHNIPGSFHCTCPTTGYTLAPNGRSCQDIDECVTGTHNCTGSETCFNVQGHFKCLLFECPENYRKSGEARCERLPCNQNKECQGLPMRITYYHLTFPTNMPVPTNVFRMGPSNAVPGDDILLTITGGNDGGFFTTQKVNSSGVVAMQKSITQPQDFVLTVEMTLFRHGTVNTFLAKIFVFVTAEQPDFGY
;
A
#
# COMPACT_ATOMS: atom_id res chain seq x y z
N MET A 1 -28.16 -56.44 -1.46
CA MET A 1 -28.99 -55.31 -1.93
C MET A 1 -28.01 -54.23 -2.38
N GLY A 2 -27.83 -54.05 -3.70
CA GLY A 2 -26.81 -53.14 -4.28
C GLY A 2 -27.32 -51.70 -4.43
N PRO A 3 -26.82 -50.90 -5.39
CA PRO A 3 -25.53 -50.90 -6.11
C PRO A 3 -24.90 -49.47 -6.17
N SER A 4 -23.65 -49.28 -6.62
CA SER A 4 -23.22 -48.57 -7.87
C SER A 4 -21.89 -47.86 -7.52
N ASN A 5 -20.79 -47.83 -8.27
CA ASN A 5 -20.60 -47.31 -9.63
C ASN A 5 -19.16 -47.58 -10.13
N LEU A 6 -19.06 -47.83 -11.44
CA LEU A 6 -18.01 -47.47 -12.42
C LEU A 6 -16.54 -47.88 -12.21
N LEU A 7 -16.09 -48.77 -13.12
CA LEU A 7 -14.72 -49.19 -13.39
C LEU A 7 -13.86 -48.05 -13.99
N SER A 8 -12.69 -47.88 -13.37
CA SER A 8 -11.53 -47.14 -13.87
C SER A 8 -10.96 -47.72 -15.17
N PHE A 9 -10.62 -46.85 -16.12
CA PHE A 9 -9.54 -47.09 -17.08
C PHE A 9 -8.31 -46.26 -16.69
N ALA A 10 -7.17 -46.94 -16.67
CA ALA A 10 -5.89 -46.49 -16.19
C ALA A 10 -5.05 -45.81 -17.28
N PHE A 11 -4.28 -44.79 -16.86
CA PHE A 11 -2.93 -44.43 -17.29
C PHE A 11 -2.66 -44.06 -18.77
N CYS A 12 -2.39 -42.76 -18.98
CA CYS A 12 -1.14 -42.33 -19.60
C CYS A 12 -0.73 -40.97 -19.01
N GLY A 13 0.12 -41.01 -17.99
CA GLY A 13 0.70 -39.81 -17.39
C GLY A 13 1.71 -39.18 -18.34
N ILE A 14 1.39 -37.98 -18.82
CA ILE A 14 2.39 -37.03 -19.31
C ILE A 14 2.76 -36.18 -18.10
N LEU A 15 3.87 -36.53 -17.46
CA LEU A 15 4.59 -35.64 -16.56
C LEU A 15 5.10 -34.48 -17.40
N ILE A 16 4.29 -33.42 -17.52
CA ILE A 16 4.82 -32.11 -17.88
C ILE A 16 5.59 -31.65 -16.66
N PHE A 17 6.91 -31.75 -16.73
CA PHE A 17 7.80 -30.99 -15.87
C PHE A 17 7.33 -29.52 -15.90
N GLN A 18 6.75 -29.04 -14.79
CA GLN A 18 6.65 -27.61 -14.55
C GLN A 18 8.07 -27.09 -14.42
N VAL A 19 8.64 -26.67 -15.55
CA VAL A 19 9.69 -25.66 -15.54
C VAL A 19 9.01 -24.43 -14.95
N ASN A 20 9.42 -24.07 -13.74
CA ASN A 20 9.00 -22.84 -13.09
C ASN A 20 9.64 -21.69 -13.89
N ALA A 21 9.00 -21.32 -14.99
CA ALA A 21 9.38 -20.17 -15.78
C ALA A 21 9.05 -18.94 -14.94
N GLN A 22 10.08 -18.33 -14.37
CA GLN A 22 9.97 -17.08 -13.63
C GLN A 22 9.51 -16.01 -14.62
N ILE A 23 8.21 -15.70 -14.64
CA ILE A 23 7.62 -14.66 -15.50
C ILE A 23 8.39 -13.36 -15.28
N SER A 24 8.93 -12.79 -16.36
CA SER A 24 9.72 -11.56 -16.28
C SER A 24 8.84 -10.34 -16.10
N VAL A 25 9.41 -9.25 -15.59
CA VAL A 25 8.69 -7.97 -15.45
C VAL A 25 8.22 -7.44 -16.81
N ASP A 26 9.00 -7.67 -17.87
CA ASP A 26 8.67 -7.25 -19.23
C ASP A 26 7.45 -8.02 -19.77
N ASP A 27 7.34 -9.32 -19.47
CA ASP A 27 6.16 -10.13 -19.83
C ASP A 27 4.90 -9.68 -19.08
N CYS A 28 5.04 -9.22 -17.82
CA CYS A 28 3.94 -8.64 -17.05
C CYS A 28 3.50 -7.27 -17.61
N CYS A 29 4.46 -6.44 -18.01
CA CYS A 29 4.21 -5.12 -18.57
C CYS A 29 3.52 -5.20 -19.94
N THR A 30 3.98 -6.09 -20.82
CA THR A 30 3.35 -6.34 -22.13
C THR A 30 1.91 -6.81 -22.01
N ASN A 31 1.61 -7.66 -21.02
CA ASN A 31 0.22 -8.04 -20.72
C ASN A 31 -0.66 -6.85 -20.29
N GLY A 32 -0.11 -5.95 -19.46
CA GLY A 32 -0.80 -4.70 -19.09
C GLY A 32 -1.08 -3.78 -20.28
N GLN A 33 -0.13 -3.68 -21.22
CA GLN A 33 -0.29 -2.90 -22.46
C GLN A 33 -1.37 -3.47 -23.38
N GLU A 34 -1.44 -4.80 -23.53
CA GLU A 34 -2.50 -5.46 -24.32
C GLU A 34 -3.89 -5.19 -23.74
N TRP A 35 -4.03 -5.15 -22.41
CA TRP A 35 -5.29 -4.85 -21.73
C TRP A 35 -5.76 -3.41 -22.00
N ALA A 36 -4.86 -2.44 -21.97
CA ALA A 36 -5.16 -1.05 -22.29
C ALA A 36 -5.69 -0.89 -23.74
N GLY A 37 -5.21 -1.70 -24.67
CA GLY A 37 -5.69 -1.73 -26.07
C GLY A 37 -7.16 -2.14 -26.21
N GLN A 38 -7.74 -2.82 -25.21
CA GLN A 38 -9.14 -3.26 -25.21
C GLN A 38 -10.11 -2.23 -24.60
N ARG A 39 -9.64 -1.02 -24.23
CA ARG A 39 -10.42 0.06 -23.60
C ARG A 39 -11.12 -0.35 -22.29
N GLN A 40 -10.47 -1.17 -21.48
CA GLN A 40 -10.97 -1.60 -20.18
C GLN A 40 -10.31 -0.81 -19.05
N ASP A 41 -11.00 -0.68 -17.92
CA ASP A 41 -10.50 0.00 -16.73
C ASP A 41 -9.28 -0.76 -16.15
N CYS A 42 -8.13 -0.10 -16.06
CA CYS A 42 -6.91 -0.69 -15.50
C CYS A 42 -7.06 -1.05 -14.01
N ALA A 43 -8.11 -0.57 -13.31
CA ALA A 43 -8.43 -1.01 -11.94
C ALA A 43 -9.06 -2.43 -11.88
N ALA A 44 -9.48 -3.00 -13.01
CA ALA A 44 -10.16 -4.30 -13.10
C ALA A 44 -9.30 -5.42 -13.73
N LEU A 45 -7.97 -5.27 -13.74
CA LEU A 45 -7.03 -6.23 -14.32
C LEU A 45 -7.15 -7.63 -13.70
N GLN A 46 -7.23 -8.67 -14.53
CA GLN A 46 -7.09 -10.05 -14.08
C GLN A 46 -5.61 -10.37 -13.80
N THR A 47 -5.30 -10.82 -12.58
CA THR A 47 -3.92 -11.08 -12.17
C THR A 47 -3.35 -12.31 -12.90
N THR A 48 -2.31 -12.10 -13.70
CA THR A 48 -1.60 -13.16 -14.44
C THR A 48 -0.58 -13.92 -13.57
N SER A 49 -0.24 -13.40 -12.38
CA SER A 49 0.72 -13.98 -11.46
C SER A 49 0.47 -13.53 -10.00
N ASP A 50 0.83 -14.36 -9.02
CA ASP A 50 0.80 -14.03 -7.59
C ASP A 50 1.94 -13.09 -7.16
N SER A 51 2.88 -12.79 -8.07
CA SER A 51 4.00 -11.87 -7.80
C SER A 51 3.51 -10.42 -7.67
N GLN A 52 3.75 -9.81 -6.51
CA GLN A 52 3.47 -8.39 -6.26
C GLN A 52 4.18 -7.48 -7.27
N MET A 53 5.40 -7.82 -7.68
CA MET A 53 6.17 -7.06 -8.65
C MET A 53 5.53 -7.11 -10.05
N CYS A 54 5.00 -8.28 -10.45
CA CYS A 54 4.31 -8.46 -11.72
C CYS A 54 2.98 -7.68 -11.75
N ARG A 55 2.21 -7.73 -10.65
CA ARG A 55 0.97 -6.95 -10.52
C ARG A 55 1.20 -5.45 -10.64
N ILE A 56 2.22 -4.92 -9.96
CA ILE A 56 2.58 -3.50 -10.05
C ILE A 56 2.98 -3.15 -11.49
N ALA A 57 3.81 -3.97 -12.14
CA ALA A 57 4.23 -3.75 -13.51
C ALA A 57 3.04 -3.77 -14.50
N GLN A 58 2.12 -4.73 -14.35
CA GLN A 58 0.95 -4.87 -15.20
C GLN A 58 -0.01 -3.65 -15.07
N GLU A 59 -0.25 -3.18 -13.84
CA GLU A 59 -1.09 -2.01 -13.57
C GLU A 59 -0.48 -0.72 -14.10
N GLN A 60 0.80 -0.46 -13.80
CA GLN A 60 1.47 0.77 -14.24
C GLN A 60 1.63 0.83 -15.76
N CYS A 61 1.93 -0.30 -16.41
CA CYS A 61 2.02 -0.35 -17.87
C CYS A 61 0.66 -0.21 -18.58
N CYS A 62 -0.43 -0.68 -17.96
CA CYS A 62 -1.78 -0.47 -18.47
C CYS A 62 -2.15 1.03 -18.44
N ILE A 63 -1.92 1.70 -17.32
CA ILE A 63 -2.22 3.14 -17.15
C ILE A 63 -1.42 3.98 -18.14
N ALA A 64 -0.12 3.73 -18.27
CA ALA A 64 0.75 4.44 -19.20
C ALA A 64 0.29 4.28 -20.66
N ALA A 65 -0.04 3.05 -21.09
CA ALA A 65 -0.55 2.79 -22.43
C ALA A 65 -1.92 3.46 -22.70
N GLN A 66 -2.76 3.58 -21.68
CA GLN A 66 -4.03 4.28 -21.78
C GLN A 66 -3.85 5.80 -21.92
N ASP A 67 -2.93 6.39 -21.16
CA ASP A 67 -2.55 7.80 -21.28
C ASP A 67 -1.96 8.12 -22.66
N ASP A 68 -1.12 7.25 -23.23
CA ASP A 68 -0.59 7.39 -24.59
C ASP A 68 -1.71 7.35 -25.66
N ASN A 69 -2.70 6.47 -25.50
CA ASN A 69 -3.87 6.40 -26.40
C ASN A 69 -4.72 7.68 -26.34
N TYR A 70 -4.94 8.22 -25.14
CA TYR A 70 -5.63 9.50 -24.95
C TYR A 70 -4.84 10.67 -25.55
N CYS A 71 -3.54 10.72 -25.31
CA CYS A 71 -2.68 11.75 -25.87
C CYS A 71 -2.65 11.70 -27.41
N THR A 72 -2.56 10.51 -27.99
CA THR A 72 -2.62 10.28 -29.45
C THR A 72 -3.96 10.76 -30.04
N THR A 73 -5.07 10.51 -29.34
CA THR A 73 -6.39 11.02 -29.72
C THR A 73 -6.41 12.55 -29.75
N GLY A 74 -5.81 13.20 -28.74
CA GLY A 74 -5.66 14.66 -28.69
C GLY A 74 -4.81 15.23 -29.84
N ILE A 75 -3.70 14.57 -30.17
CA ILE A 75 -2.84 14.96 -31.31
C ILE A 75 -3.61 14.87 -32.62
N ASN A 76 -4.36 13.78 -32.83
CA ASN A 76 -5.15 13.59 -34.04
C ASN A 76 -6.26 14.65 -34.17
N LEU A 77 -6.88 15.04 -33.04
CA LEU A 77 -7.88 16.12 -33.01
C LEU A 77 -7.27 17.46 -33.47
N ALA A 78 -6.08 17.82 -32.95
CA ALA A 78 -5.35 19.01 -33.38
C ALA A 78 -4.93 18.95 -34.87
N LYS A 79 -4.56 17.76 -35.36
CA LYS A 79 -4.19 17.55 -36.77
C LYS A 79 -5.36 17.72 -37.72
N GLN A 80 -6.53 17.16 -37.39
CA GLN A 80 -7.69 17.05 -38.28
C GLN A 80 -8.65 18.24 -38.17
N HIS A 81 -8.92 18.73 -36.96
CA HIS A 81 -9.97 19.73 -36.71
C HIS A 81 -9.42 21.12 -36.38
N GLY A 82 -8.15 21.24 -36.00
CA GLY A 82 -7.52 22.54 -35.67
C GLY A 82 -8.06 23.21 -34.40
N GLU A 83 -8.99 22.57 -33.69
CA GLU A 83 -9.60 23.03 -32.45
C GLU A 83 -9.57 21.91 -31.40
N CYS A 84 -9.38 22.28 -30.13
CA CYS A 84 -9.15 21.35 -29.01
C CYS A 84 -10.29 21.34 -27.99
N GLU A 85 -11.48 21.78 -28.40
CA GLU A 85 -12.68 21.77 -27.56
C GLU A 85 -13.39 20.42 -27.69
N THR A 86 -13.51 19.70 -26.58
CA THR A 86 -14.00 18.32 -26.56
C THR A 86 -15.52 18.28 -26.36
N LEU A 87 -16.24 17.51 -27.18
CA LEU A 87 -17.71 17.31 -27.12
C LEU A 87 -18.17 16.33 -26.01
N TYR A 88 -17.35 16.07 -24.99
CA TYR A 88 -17.65 15.05 -23.96
C TYR A 88 -18.49 15.63 -22.81
N THR A 89 -19.45 14.83 -22.35
CA THR A 89 -20.44 15.18 -21.32
C THR A 89 -19.86 15.42 -19.92
N ASP A 90 -18.60 15.04 -19.68
CA ASP A 90 -17.88 15.26 -18.42
C ASP A 90 -16.50 15.89 -18.67
N ALA A 91 -16.47 17.23 -18.75
CA ALA A 91 -15.24 18.00 -19.03
C ALA A 91 -14.18 17.93 -17.91
N ASN A 92 -14.47 17.27 -16.78
CA ASN A 92 -13.62 17.21 -15.60
C ASN A 92 -12.89 15.87 -15.39
N SER A 93 -13.12 14.86 -16.23
CA SER A 93 -12.41 13.57 -16.13
C SER A 93 -10.91 13.72 -16.42
N CYS A 94 -10.09 12.87 -15.81
CA CYS A 94 -8.63 12.86 -16.05
C CYS A 94 -8.30 12.58 -17.52
N GLU A 95 -9.07 11.72 -18.17
CA GLU A 95 -8.95 11.36 -19.59
C GLU A 95 -9.16 12.58 -20.49
N ALA A 96 -10.24 13.35 -20.25
CA ALA A 96 -10.55 14.55 -21.02
C ALA A 96 -9.48 15.63 -20.84
N LYS A 97 -8.88 15.74 -19.64
CA LYS A 97 -7.76 16.66 -19.38
C LYS A 97 -6.50 16.27 -20.14
N ASN A 98 -6.19 14.98 -20.24
CA ASN A 98 -5.01 14.49 -20.96
C ASN A 98 -5.15 14.71 -22.48
N ILE A 99 -6.31 14.35 -23.06
CA ILE A 99 -6.64 14.61 -24.48
C ILE A 99 -6.51 16.11 -24.80
N LYS A 100 -7.10 16.98 -23.98
CA LYS A 100 -7.07 18.43 -24.19
C LYS A 100 -5.66 19.01 -24.08
N ARG A 101 -4.85 18.52 -23.14
CA ARG A 101 -3.45 18.93 -22.98
C ARG A 101 -2.64 18.58 -24.23
N CYS A 102 -2.66 17.32 -24.68
CA CYS A 102 -1.92 16.90 -25.87
C CYS A 102 -2.39 17.61 -27.16
N CYS A 103 -3.70 17.83 -27.31
CA CYS A 103 -4.24 18.61 -28.43
C CYS A 103 -3.68 20.04 -28.46
N ASN A 104 -3.74 20.75 -27.32
CA ASN A 104 -3.24 22.13 -27.23
C ASN A 104 -1.72 22.21 -27.48
N CYS A 105 -0.94 21.26 -26.96
CA CYS A 105 0.50 21.19 -27.18
C CYS A 105 0.84 20.96 -28.67
N CYS A 106 0.08 20.09 -29.35
CA CYS A 106 0.25 19.85 -30.78
C CYS A 106 -0.12 21.10 -31.62
N LEU A 107 -1.23 21.78 -31.26
CA LEU A 107 -1.65 23.00 -31.93
C LEU A 107 -0.63 24.14 -31.76
N LEU A 108 -0.01 24.26 -30.58
CA LEU A 108 1.09 25.18 -30.35
C LEU A 108 2.29 24.88 -31.26
N GLY A 109 2.63 23.59 -31.47
CA GLY A 109 3.68 23.17 -32.40
C GLY A 109 3.38 23.56 -33.84
N LYS A 110 2.15 23.32 -34.31
CA LYS A 110 1.72 23.70 -35.67
C LYS A 110 1.70 25.23 -35.86
N ASN A 111 1.25 25.98 -34.85
CA ASN A 111 1.26 27.45 -34.90
C ASN A 111 2.69 28.01 -34.92
N ALA A 112 3.61 27.42 -34.15
CA ALA A 112 5.02 27.80 -34.19
C ALA A 112 5.63 27.57 -35.58
N GLN A 113 5.30 26.44 -36.23
CA GLN A 113 5.70 26.16 -37.60
C GLN A 113 5.13 27.19 -38.60
N GLN A 114 3.85 27.53 -38.51
CA GLN A 114 3.22 28.54 -39.38
C GLN A 114 3.83 29.94 -39.21
N GLN A 115 4.35 30.26 -38.03
CA GLN A 115 4.99 31.53 -37.73
C GLN A 115 6.52 31.52 -37.96
N GLY A 116 7.09 30.42 -38.48
CA GLY A 116 8.52 30.30 -38.76
C GLY A 116 9.41 30.27 -37.50
N LEU A 117 8.84 29.92 -36.34
CA LEU A 117 9.57 29.80 -35.08
C LEU A 117 10.26 28.43 -34.98
N SER A 118 11.39 28.38 -34.26
CA SER A 118 12.14 27.14 -34.06
C SER A 118 11.34 26.11 -33.25
N CYS A 119 11.32 24.87 -33.74
CA CYS A 119 10.71 23.72 -33.05
C CYS A 119 11.51 23.25 -31.81
N GLU A 120 12.65 23.88 -31.50
CA GLU A 120 13.48 23.60 -30.31
C GLU A 120 13.44 24.74 -29.27
N GLN A 121 12.32 25.48 -29.19
CA GLN A 121 12.15 26.45 -28.11
C GLN A 121 11.88 25.73 -26.77
N ASN A 122 12.71 26.03 -25.77
CA ASN A 122 12.63 25.46 -24.43
C ASN A 122 11.51 26.14 -23.62
N LEU A 123 10.27 25.81 -23.95
CA LEU A 123 9.08 26.28 -23.25
C LEU A 123 8.89 25.44 -21.97
N SER A 124 8.71 26.08 -20.81
CA SER A 124 8.44 25.43 -19.52
C SER A 124 7.04 24.77 -19.44
N LEU A 125 6.61 24.08 -20.50
CA LEU A 125 5.28 23.47 -20.67
C LEU A 125 5.19 22.03 -20.12
N GLY A 126 6.29 21.53 -19.55
CA GLY A 126 6.42 20.16 -19.06
C GLY A 126 6.88 19.18 -20.14
N TYR A 127 7.54 18.09 -19.71
CA TYR A 127 8.25 17.13 -20.59
C TYR A 127 7.36 16.55 -21.70
N GLU A 128 6.18 16.02 -21.34
CA GLU A 128 5.24 15.40 -22.29
C GLU A 128 4.70 16.40 -23.33
N CYS A 129 4.36 17.62 -22.90
CA CYS A 129 3.87 18.66 -23.81
C CYS A 129 4.95 19.11 -24.78
N GLY A 130 6.21 19.17 -24.33
CA GLY A 130 7.36 19.50 -25.18
C GLY A 130 7.61 18.47 -26.28
N LEU A 131 7.45 17.18 -25.98
CA LEU A 131 7.55 16.11 -26.98
C LEU A 131 6.46 16.23 -28.05
N VAL A 132 5.21 16.43 -27.64
CA VAL A 132 4.07 16.59 -28.55
C VAL A 132 4.20 17.86 -29.40
N TYR A 133 4.65 18.97 -28.80
CA TYR A 133 4.93 20.22 -29.50
C TYR A 133 5.97 20.02 -30.61
N ARG A 134 7.10 19.36 -30.30
CA ARG A 134 8.16 19.10 -31.28
C ARG A 134 7.69 18.18 -32.40
N ALA A 135 6.98 17.10 -32.06
CA ALA A 135 6.44 16.17 -33.04
C ALA A 135 5.51 16.86 -34.05
N CYS A 136 4.56 17.68 -33.58
CA CYS A 136 3.62 18.39 -34.45
C CYS A 136 4.23 19.60 -35.17
N CYS A 137 5.37 20.13 -34.71
CA CYS A 137 6.09 21.22 -35.36
C CYS A 137 6.94 20.74 -36.56
N VAL A 138 7.46 19.50 -36.50
CA VAL A 138 8.35 18.94 -37.54
C VAL A 138 7.55 18.32 -38.71
N GLU A 139 6.35 17.79 -38.48
CA GLU A 139 5.56 17.05 -39.48
C GLU A 139 5.02 17.86 -40.67
N GLY A 140 5.08 19.20 -40.67
CA GLY A 140 4.74 19.98 -41.88
C GLY A 140 5.85 20.02 -42.95
N GLN A 141 6.86 19.15 -42.86
CA GLN A 141 8.02 19.12 -43.74
C GLN A 141 8.10 17.88 -44.66
N GLU A 142 7.03 17.12 -44.85
CA GLU A 142 7.01 15.97 -45.78
C GLU A 142 6.12 16.20 -47.02
N THR A 143 6.70 16.77 -48.07
CA THR A 143 6.45 16.35 -49.47
C THR A 143 7.80 15.93 -50.05
N GLY A 144 7.96 14.63 -50.32
CA GLY A 144 9.21 13.86 -50.50
C GLY A 144 10.17 14.22 -51.65
N PRO A 145 11.10 13.34 -52.09
CA PRO A 145 11.31 11.93 -51.72
C PRO A 145 12.76 11.56 -51.27
N THR A 146 12.86 10.38 -50.63
CA THR A 146 14.05 9.49 -50.48
C THR A 146 15.47 10.07 -50.54
N LEU A 147 16.20 9.97 -49.44
CA LEU A 147 17.67 9.97 -49.43
C LEU A 147 18.23 8.56 -49.66
N PRO A 148 19.33 8.42 -50.43
CA PRO A 148 20.42 7.53 -50.07
C PRO A 148 21.63 8.35 -49.60
N VAL A 149 22.11 7.97 -48.41
CA VAL A 149 23.52 7.85 -47.95
C VAL A 149 24.61 8.60 -48.75
N VAL A 150 25.18 9.64 -48.10
CA VAL A 150 26.62 9.96 -47.88
C VAL A 150 27.55 10.35 -49.07
N GLN A 151 28.01 11.62 -48.98
CA GLN A 151 29.33 12.23 -49.31
C GLN A 151 29.76 12.47 -50.79
N PRO A 152 30.76 13.34 -51.06
CA PRO A 152 30.78 14.80 -50.81
C PRO A 152 31.30 15.61 -52.04
N SER A 153 31.20 16.94 -51.93
CA SER A 153 32.04 17.98 -52.57
C SER A 153 32.03 18.20 -54.10
N GLN A 154 31.61 19.40 -54.53
CA GLN A 154 32.43 20.47 -55.16
C GLN A 154 31.54 21.49 -55.92
N GLU A 155 31.78 22.78 -55.66
CA GLU A 155 31.26 23.93 -56.42
C GLU A 155 31.96 24.05 -57.81
N PRO A 156 31.78 25.13 -58.59
CA PRO A 156 30.62 25.49 -59.42
C PRO A 156 31.04 25.75 -60.89
N ALA A 157 30.10 25.89 -61.83
CA ALA A 157 30.38 26.63 -63.07
C ALA A 157 29.11 27.20 -63.73
N THR A 158 29.15 28.51 -63.88
CA THR A 158 28.47 29.40 -64.84
C THR A 158 28.12 28.76 -66.20
N ASN A 159 27.02 29.14 -66.86
CA ASN A 159 26.98 30.36 -67.66
C ASN A 159 25.63 30.63 -68.38
N GLU A 160 25.54 31.89 -68.79
CA GLU A 160 24.51 32.66 -69.51
C GLU A 160 23.81 32.02 -70.73
N GLN A 161 22.67 32.60 -71.08
CA GLN A 161 21.81 32.28 -72.21
C GLN A 161 21.57 33.57 -73.03
N ASP A 162 21.71 33.51 -74.37
CA ASP A 162 20.86 34.22 -75.37
C ASP A 162 21.27 33.92 -76.84
N ASP A 163 20.44 33.10 -77.53
CA ASP A 163 19.73 33.15 -78.85
C ASP A 163 20.24 33.95 -80.11
N PRO A 164 19.62 33.92 -81.35
CA PRO A 164 18.92 32.93 -82.24
C PRO A 164 19.21 33.00 -83.82
N TYR A 165 18.57 32.10 -84.62
CA TYR A 165 18.20 32.10 -86.10
C TYR A 165 19.20 31.54 -87.17
N LEU A 166 18.90 30.81 -88.28
CA LEU A 166 17.70 30.53 -89.14
C LEU A 166 17.95 29.27 -90.06
N ASN A 167 16.89 28.64 -90.60
CA ASN A 167 16.81 27.33 -91.31
C ASN A 167 16.45 27.47 -92.83
N ASP A 168 16.96 26.62 -93.75
CA ASP A 168 16.24 26.23 -95.01
C ASP A 168 16.84 24.97 -95.70
N GLN A 169 15.99 24.09 -96.25
CA GLN A 169 16.33 22.74 -96.76
C GLN A 169 16.02 22.53 -98.26
N CYS A 170 17.03 22.04 -99.00
CA CYS A 170 16.87 20.99 -100.02
C CYS A 170 18.21 20.22 -100.10
N ARG A 171 18.31 19.08 -99.41
CA ARG A 171 19.60 18.44 -99.08
C ARG A 171 19.90 17.23 -99.95
N ASP A 172 21.10 17.28 -100.54
CA ASP A 172 21.82 16.18 -101.16
C ASP A 172 21.89 14.95 -100.23
N ILE A 173 21.66 13.75 -100.76
CA ILE A 173 21.73 12.50 -99.99
C ILE A 173 23.20 12.16 -99.82
N ASN A 174 23.72 12.29 -98.59
CA ASN A 174 25.12 12.03 -98.31
C ASN A 174 25.40 10.54 -98.11
N GLU A 175 25.91 9.87 -99.15
CA GLU A 175 26.21 8.44 -99.08
C GLU A 175 27.33 8.10 -98.07
N CYS A 176 28.19 9.08 -97.72
CA CYS A 176 29.19 8.93 -96.66
C CYS A 176 28.58 8.88 -95.25
N LEU A 177 27.41 9.49 -95.03
CA LEU A 177 26.69 9.44 -93.74
C LEU A 177 25.75 8.24 -93.63
N LEU A 178 25.22 7.76 -94.76
CA LEU A 178 24.35 6.58 -94.80
C LEU A 178 25.14 5.25 -94.81
N GLY A 179 26.47 5.31 -94.92
CA GLY A 179 27.34 4.12 -94.96
C GLY A 179 27.18 3.29 -96.24
N SER A 180 26.45 3.80 -97.23
CA SER A 180 26.25 3.16 -98.54
C SER A 180 27.38 3.51 -99.52
N HIS A 181 28.62 3.63 -99.02
CA HIS A 181 29.80 3.99 -99.79
C HIS A 181 30.84 2.86 -99.79
N ASN A 182 31.53 2.67 -100.91
CA ASN A 182 32.46 1.54 -101.10
C ASN A 182 33.94 1.97 -100.93
N CYS A 183 34.24 2.89 -100.00
CA CYS A 183 35.61 3.38 -99.77
C CYS A 183 36.46 2.37 -98.99
N ARG A 184 37.75 2.19 -99.35
CA ARG A 184 38.64 1.24 -98.67
C ARG A 184 39.07 1.76 -97.30
N SER A 185 39.43 0.85 -96.40
CA SER A 185 39.94 1.20 -95.06
C SER A 185 41.20 2.07 -95.17
N GLY A 186 41.14 3.29 -94.64
CA GLY A 186 42.19 4.32 -94.76
C GLY A 186 41.91 5.43 -95.78
N GLU A 187 40.75 5.42 -96.45
CA GLU A 187 40.29 6.50 -97.34
C GLU A 187 39.09 7.23 -96.71
N ARG A 188 39.09 8.57 -96.76
CA ARG A 188 37.97 9.39 -96.32
C ARG A 188 36.96 9.53 -97.46
N CYS A 189 35.70 9.23 -97.16
CA CYS A 189 34.58 9.47 -98.07
C CYS A 189 34.23 10.97 -98.07
N ILE A 190 34.13 11.56 -99.26
CA ILE A 190 33.70 12.94 -99.48
C ILE A 190 32.45 12.91 -100.35
N ASN A 191 31.35 13.44 -99.80
CA ASN A 191 30.07 13.56 -100.49
C ASN A 191 30.11 14.68 -101.54
N THR A 192 29.52 14.44 -102.70
CA THR A 192 29.38 15.40 -103.80
C THR A 192 27.93 15.45 -104.25
N LYS A 193 27.48 16.58 -104.81
CA LYS A 193 26.06 16.77 -105.12
C LYS A 193 25.60 15.73 -106.16
N GLY A 194 24.86 14.70 -105.72
CA GLY A 194 24.40 13.56 -106.50
C GLY A 194 25.28 12.27 -106.49
N SER A 195 26.43 12.21 -105.78
CA SER A 195 27.28 10.99 -105.62
C SER A 195 28.41 11.14 -104.57
N PHE A 196 29.27 10.13 -104.33
CA PHE A 196 30.43 10.21 -103.42
C PHE A 196 31.78 9.82 -104.07
N ARG A 197 32.91 10.28 -103.51
CA ARG A 197 34.30 9.86 -103.89
C ARG A 197 35.20 9.61 -102.67
N CYS A 198 36.25 8.79 -102.81
CA CYS A 198 37.17 8.39 -101.71
C CYS A 198 38.60 8.94 -101.92
N GLN A 199 39.25 9.47 -100.87
CA GLN A 199 40.61 10.07 -100.92
C GLN A 199 41.48 9.67 -99.71
N ARG A 200 42.80 9.49 -99.90
CA ARG A 200 43.80 9.12 -98.85
C ARG A 200 44.79 10.28 -98.59
N GLU A 201 45.07 10.65 -97.34
CA GLU A 201 46.04 11.69 -96.94
C GLU A 201 47.16 11.12 -96.05
N VAL A 202 48.40 11.58 -96.25
CA VAL A 202 49.55 11.38 -95.33
C VAL A 202 50.14 12.77 -95.05
N SER A 203 50.09 13.23 -93.80
CA SER A 203 50.67 14.51 -93.34
C SER A 203 51.40 14.33 -91.99
N CYS A 204 52.59 14.93 -91.85
CA CYS A 204 53.30 15.04 -90.56
C CYS A 204 52.62 16.11 -89.69
N GLY A 205 52.54 15.90 -88.38
CA GLY A 205 51.90 16.84 -87.44
C GLY A 205 52.59 18.21 -87.35
N THR A 206 51.93 19.19 -86.73
CA THR A 206 52.51 20.53 -86.49
C THR A 206 53.79 20.43 -85.67
N GLY A 207 54.85 21.15 -86.07
CA GLY A 207 56.18 21.09 -85.44
C GLY A 207 57.15 20.10 -86.09
N TYR A 208 56.75 19.39 -87.16
CA TYR A 208 57.61 18.46 -87.89
C TYR A 208 57.59 18.71 -89.41
N GLU A 209 58.74 18.62 -90.07
CA GLU A 209 58.88 18.70 -91.52
C GLU A 209 59.02 17.31 -92.18
N LEU A 210 58.53 17.19 -93.41
CA LEU A 210 58.46 15.93 -94.15
C LEU A 210 59.70 15.79 -95.04
N THR A 211 60.56 14.84 -94.71
CA THR A 211 61.78 14.56 -95.49
C THR A 211 61.45 13.76 -96.76
N ASP A 212 62.29 13.86 -97.79
CA ASP A 212 62.13 13.17 -99.09
C ASP A 212 62.01 11.64 -99.01
N SER A 213 62.32 11.06 -97.84
CA SER A 213 62.16 9.63 -97.52
C SER A 213 60.84 9.29 -96.83
N ASN A 214 59.84 10.19 -96.85
CA ASN A 214 58.53 10.01 -96.22
C ASN A 214 58.60 9.85 -94.68
N ASN A 215 59.60 10.44 -94.01
CA ASN A 215 59.75 10.47 -92.55
C ASN A 215 59.63 11.90 -91.99
N CYS A 216 59.00 12.06 -90.83
CA CYS A 216 58.81 13.34 -90.14
C CYS A 216 59.99 13.66 -89.22
N GLN A 217 60.62 14.82 -89.38
CA GLN A 217 61.68 15.32 -88.49
C GLN A 217 61.23 16.59 -87.75
N ASP A 218 61.63 16.72 -86.48
CA ASP A 218 61.30 17.87 -85.63
C ASP A 218 61.91 19.18 -86.16
N ILE A 219 61.16 20.28 -86.10
CA ILE A 219 61.64 21.60 -86.47
C ILE A 219 62.26 22.26 -85.24
N ASP A 220 63.56 22.53 -85.26
CA ASP A 220 64.19 23.29 -84.18
C ASP A 220 63.85 24.78 -84.29
N GLU A 221 62.84 25.26 -83.56
CA GLU A 221 62.42 26.66 -83.62
C GLU A 221 63.44 27.63 -83.02
N CYS A 222 64.36 27.16 -82.18
CA CYS A 222 65.43 27.96 -81.58
C CYS A 222 66.58 28.20 -82.57
N GLU A 223 66.93 27.23 -83.42
CA GLU A 223 67.93 27.42 -84.49
C GLU A 223 67.33 28.13 -85.72
N THR A 224 66.08 27.82 -86.08
CA THR A 224 65.40 28.41 -87.25
C THR A 224 64.88 29.83 -86.98
N GLY A 225 64.90 30.29 -85.72
CA GLY A 225 64.51 31.64 -85.32
C GLY A 225 62.99 31.90 -85.37
N THR A 226 62.17 30.84 -85.34
CA THR A 226 60.71 30.93 -85.43
C THR A 226 60.00 30.91 -84.06
N HIS A 227 60.74 31.08 -82.96
CA HIS A 227 60.19 31.16 -81.60
C HIS A 227 59.71 32.57 -81.21
N ASN A 228 58.73 32.65 -80.31
CA ASN A 228 58.20 33.92 -79.79
C ASN A 228 58.65 34.22 -78.34
N CYS A 229 59.74 33.63 -77.87
CA CYS A 229 60.32 33.95 -76.56
C CYS A 229 60.68 35.45 -76.47
N ALA A 230 60.20 36.10 -75.40
CA ALA A 230 60.58 37.47 -75.07
C ALA A 230 62.09 37.55 -74.73
N PRO A 231 62.76 38.70 -74.93
CA PRO A 231 64.22 38.81 -74.76
C PRO A 231 64.74 38.47 -73.35
N GLU A 232 63.89 38.56 -72.31
CA GLU A 232 64.21 38.14 -70.95
C GLU A 232 64.11 36.62 -70.69
N PHE A 233 63.73 35.83 -71.72
CA PHE A 233 63.65 34.38 -71.68
C PHE A 233 64.51 33.71 -72.77
N ALA A 234 65.30 32.70 -72.39
CA ALA A 234 66.06 31.87 -73.32
C ALA A 234 65.18 30.77 -73.95
N CYS A 235 65.27 30.60 -75.27
CA CYS A 235 64.60 29.52 -76.02
C CYS A 235 65.28 28.16 -75.76
N GLN A 236 64.48 27.14 -75.47
CA GLN A 236 64.90 25.74 -75.38
C GLN A 236 64.02 24.89 -76.30
N ASN A 237 64.61 24.26 -77.32
CA ASN A 237 63.89 23.37 -78.23
C ASN A 237 63.41 22.09 -77.50
N THR A 238 62.20 21.63 -77.80
CA THR A 238 61.64 20.37 -77.34
C THR A 238 60.99 19.63 -78.51
N GLN A 239 60.85 18.31 -78.42
CA GLN A 239 60.35 17.54 -79.56
C GLN A 239 58.91 17.95 -79.92
N GLY A 240 58.72 18.61 -81.07
CA GLY A 240 57.48 19.13 -81.63
C GLY A 240 57.11 20.57 -81.22
N SER A 241 57.94 21.29 -80.45
CA SER A 241 57.69 22.67 -79.97
C SER A 241 58.91 23.25 -79.23
N PHE A 242 58.96 24.55 -78.93
CA PHE A 242 59.96 25.15 -78.01
C PHE A 242 59.38 25.55 -76.63
N ARG A 243 60.25 25.84 -75.65
CA ARG A 243 59.92 26.42 -74.33
C ARG A 243 60.82 27.61 -74.01
N CYS A 244 60.28 28.66 -73.40
CA CYS A 244 61.04 29.85 -73.00
C CYS A 244 61.33 29.81 -71.49
N LYS A 245 62.59 29.93 -71.07
CA LYS A 245 63.02 29.92 -69.65
C LYS A 245 63.58 31.27 -69.23
N PRO A 246 63.19 31.83 -68.06
CA PRO A 246 63.69 33.13 -67.63
C PRO A 246 65.19 33.10 -67.37
N LEU A 247 65.89 34.18 -67.75
CA LEU A 247 67.35 34.29 -67.62
C LEU A 247 67.84 34.50 -66.17
N MET A 248 66.95 34.87 -65.23
CA MET A 248 67.25 34.98 -63.79
C MET A 248 66.19 34.28 -62.94
N GLN A 249 66.65 33.48 -61.97
CA GLN A 249 65.80 32.81 -60.96
C GLN A 249 65.93 33.53 -59.62
N CYS A 250 64.83 33.68 -58.87
CA CYS A 250 64.87 34.25 -57.51
C CYS A 250 65.60 33.30 -56.54
N GLY A 251 66.20 33.90 -55.51
CA GLY A 251 66.85 33.16 -54.42
C GLY A 251 65.84 32.45 -53.51
N ASP A 252 66.34 31.54 -52.68
CA ASP A 252 65.54 30.81 -51.70
C ASP A 252 64.77 31.78 -50.77
N GLY A 253 63.51 31.47 -50.47
CA GLY A 253 62.62 32.32 -49.66
C GLY A 253 61.75 33.30 -50.47
N PHE A 254 61.86 33.30 -51.80
CA PHE A 254 61.07 34.15 -52.69
C PHE A 254 60.41 33.35 -53.82
N ILE A 255 59.22 33.77 -54.25
CA ILE A 255 58.53 33.27 -55.45
C ILE A 255 58.58 34.30 -56.58
N GLN A 256 58.70 33.83 -57.83
CA GLN A 256 58.66 34.71 -59.01
C GLN A 256 57.23 34.94 -59.48
N ASP A 257 56.88 36.21 -59.67
CA ASP A 257 55.69 36.57 -60.42
C ASP A 257 55.89 36.45 -61.94
N ALA A 258 54.80 36.59 -62.70
CA ALA A 258 54.80 36.48 -64.16
C ALA A 258 55.59 37.60 -64.88
N GLN A 259 56.02 38.65 -64.16
CA GLN A 259 56.86 39.73 -64.67
C GLN A 259 58.34 39.57 -64.26
N GLY A 260 58.69 38.49 -63.56
CA GLY A 260 60.07 38.20 -63.13
C GLY A 260 60.49 38.88 -61.82
N SER A 261 59.55 39.42 -61.05
CA SER A 261 59.79 40.05 -59.74
C SER A 261 59.75 39.03 -58.60
N CYS A 262 60.67 39.16 -57.63
CA CYS A 262 60.77 38.27 -56.47
C CYS A 262 59.87 38.76 -55.32
N ILE A 263 58.91 37.95 -54.90
CA ILE A 263 58.01 38.22 -53.77
C ILE A 263 58.36 37.29 -52.61
N ASP A 264 58.48 37.84 -51.40
CA ASP A 264 58.77 37.12 -50.17
C ASP A 264 57.70 36.05 -49.86
N ILE A 265 58.14 34.85 -49.46
CA ILE A 265 57.25 33.78 -49.02
C ILE A 265 56.86 34.03 -47.56
N ASN A 266 55.57 34.20 -47.26
CA ASN A 266 55.13 34.30 -45.88
C ASN A 266 55.01 32.92 -45.22
N GLU A 267 56.06 32.46 -44.52
CA GLU A 267 56.08 31.12 -43.93
C GLU A 267 55.11 30.97 -42.76
N CYS A 268 54.68 32.07 -42.13
CA CYS A 268 53.72 32.05 -41.02
C CYS A 268 52.27 31.74 -41.45
N MET A 269 51.96 31.75 -42.75
CA MET A 269 50.65 31.33 -43.28
C MET A 269 50.60 29.86 -43.71
N SER A 270 51.67 29.09 -43.47
CA SER A 270 51.70 27.65 -43.76
C SER A 270 50.81 26.86 -42.80
N ALA A 271 50.04 25.90 -43.33
CA ALA A 271 49.06 25.11 -42.58
C ALA A 271 49.64 24.32 -41.40
N ASN A 272 50.92 23.95 -41.47
CA ASN A 272 51.60 23.20 -40.41
C ASN A 272 52.37 24.06 -39.41
N GLY A 273 52.46 25.38 -39.63
CA GLY A 273 53.19 26.33 -38.77
C GLY A 273 54.69 26.02 -38.66
N PRO A 274 55.61 26.91 -39.06
CA PRO A 274 57.04 26.59 -39.06
C PRO A 274 57.69 26.65 -37.66
N CYS A 275 56.98 27.16 -36.64
CA CYS A 275 57.48 27.31 -35.27
C CYS A 275 57.05 26.15 -34.35
N PRO A 276 57.92 25.71 -33.40
CA PRO A 276 57.55 24.71 -32.40
C PRO A 276 56.41 25.16 -31.48
N SER A 277 55.68 24.20 -30.91
CA SER A 277 54.59 24.44 -29.97
C SER A 277 54.98 25.41 -28.84
N GLY A 278 54.19 26.47 -28.66
CA GLY A 278 54.41 27.50 -27.63
C GLY A 278 55.22 28.73 -28.08
N GLN A 279 55.49 28.87 -29.38
CA GLN A 279 56.16 30.05 -29.96
C GLN A 279 55.27 30.73 -31.02
N VAL A 280 55.35 32.06 -31.15
CA VAL A 280 54.63 32.85 -32.14
C VAL A 280 55.54 33.13 -33.33
N CYS A 281 55.04 32.89 -34.54
CA CYS A 281 55.74 33.12 -35.82
C CYS A 281 55.63 34.59 -36.26
N ILE A 282 56.74 35.19 -36.68
CA ILE A 282 56.82 36.55 -37.23
C ILE A 282 57.52 36.46 -38.59
N ASN A 283 56.84 36.88 -39.66
CA ASN A 283 57.38 36.88 -41.03
C ASN A 283 58.44 37.98 -41.21
N THR A 284 59.55 37.67 -41.87
CA THR A 284 60.63 38.62 -42.18
C THR A 284 61.01 38.52 -43.65
N VAL A 285 61.63 39.55 -44.24
CA VAL A 285 61.97 39.50 -45.67
C VAL A 285 63.04 38.43 -45.92
N GLY A 286 62.67 37.37 -46.63
CA GLY A 286 63.47 36.20 -46.98
C GLY A 286 63.45 35.07 -45.93
N SER A 287 62.74 35.19 -44.79
CA SER A 287 62.69 34.16 -43.73
C SER A 287 61.61 34.42 -42.66
N PHE A 288 61.57 33.64 -41.57
CA PHE A 288 60.69 33.86 -40.42
C PHE A 288 61.44 33.76 -39.08
N ASN A 289 60.86 34.33 -38.01
CA ASN A 289 61.39 34.23 -36.64
C ASN A 289 60.32 33.70 -35.66
N CYS A 290 60.72 32.88 -34.68
CA CYS A 290 59.86 32.30 -33.67
C CYS A 290 60.17 32.89 -32.29
N GLN A 291 59.19 33.54 -31.65
CA GLN A 291 59.35 34.15 -30.33
C GLN A 291 58.58 33.36 -29.26
N ARG A 292 59.24 33.04 -28.14
CA ARG A 292 58.62 32.32 -27.01
C ARG A 292 57.81 33.29 -26.13
N ASN A 293 56.52 33.04 -25.95
CA ASN A 293 55.68 33.79 -25.02
C ASN A 293 55.83 33.18 -23.61
N SER A 294 56.56 33.83 -22.71
CA SER A 294 56.68 33.36 -21.31
C SER A 294 55.48 33.85 -20.51
N ILE A 295 54.54 32.97 -20.22
CA ILE A 295 53.35 33.29 -19.43
C ILE A 295 53.73 33.26 -17.94
N THR A 296 53.56 34.39 -17.26
CA THR A 296 53.77 34.51 -15.81
C THR A 296 52.42 34.48 -15.11
N CYS A 297 52.15 33.47 -14.28
CA CYS A 297 50.89 33.38 -13.55
C CYS A 297 50.82 34.32 -12.35
N GLY A 298 49.63 34.85 -12.08
CA GLY A 298 49.33 35.64 -10.88
C GLY A 298 49.33 34.79 -9.61
N ARG A 299 49.26 35.44 -8.44
CA ARG A 299 49.13 34.73 -7.15
C ARG A 299 47.87 33.85 -7.13
N GLY A 300 47.98 32.64 -6.57
CA GLY A 300 46.89 31.65 -6.54
C GLY A 300 46.81 30.75 -7.76
N TYR A 301 47.71 30.89 -8.74
CA TYR A 301 47.73 30.06 -9.94
C TYR A 301 49.13 29.49 -10.19
N HIS A 302 49.20 28.27 -10.73
CA HIS A 302 50.44 27.63 -11.19
C HIS A 302 50.40 27.37 -12.70
N LEU A 303 51.58 27.21 -13.31
CA LEU A 303 51.69 26.81 -14.72
C LEU A 303 51.25 25.36 -14.89
N ASN A 304 50.48 25.06 -15.94
CA ASN A 304 50.28 23.67 -16.37
C ASN A 304 51.58 23.03 -16.86
N GLU A 305 51.60 21.69 -16.96
CA GLU A 305 52.78 20.91 -17.39
C GLU A 305 53.38 21.39 -18.71
N ASP A 306 52.54 21.86 -19.65
CA ASP A 306 52.94 22.39 -20.95
C ASP A 306 53.38 23.87 -20.92
N GLY A 307 53.22 24.55 -19.79
CA GLY A 307 53.56 25.96 -19.57
C GLY A 307 52.75 26.98 -20.39
N THR A 308 51.62 26.55 -20.96
CA THR A 308 50.79 27.35 -21.87
C THR A 308 49.62 28.08 -21.20
N ARG A 309 49.26 27.72 -19.96
CA ARG A 309 48.14 28.31 -19.23
C ARG A 309 48.33 28.23 -17.72
N CYS A 310 47.69 29.17 -17.03
CA CYS A 310 47.60 29.23 -15.58
C CYS A 310 46.41 28.42 -15.08
N VAL A 311 46.65 27.51 -14.16
CA VAL A 311 45.61 26.74 -13.46
C VAL A 311 45.61 27.12 -11.99
N ASP A 312 44.40 27.19 -11.46
CA ASP A 312 44.13 27.54 -10.08
C ASP A 312 44.78 26.53 -9.12
N ILE A 313 45.45 27.04 -8.09
CA ILE A 313 46.04 26.20 -7.05
C ILE A 313 44.92 25.80 -6.10
N ASN A 314 44.54 24.53 -6.06
CA ASN A 314 43.53 24.08 -5.10
C ASN A 314 44.11 23.96 -3.69
N GLU A 315 44.00 25.03 -2.89
CA GLU A 315 44.57 25.05 -1.53
C GLU A 315 43.89 24.06 -0.58
N CYS A 316 42.65 23.63 -0.88
CA CYS A 316 41.89 22.69 -0.05
C CYS A 316 42.36 21.23 -0.17
N THR A 317 43.16 20.89 -1.19
CA THR A 317 43.74 19.56 -1.36
C THR A 317 45.06 19.37 -0.61
N SER A 318 45.60 20.46 -0.05
CA SER A 318 46.84 20.42 0.71
C SER A 318 46.64 19.79 2.10
N LEU A 319 47.63 19.04 2.57
CA LEU A 319 47.63 18.39 3.89
C LEU A 319 47.61 19.38 5.08
N SER A 320 47.73 20.69 4.83
CA SER A 320 47.90 21.71 5.86
C SER A 320 46.61 22.24 6.49
N GLN A 321 45.42 21.68 6.17
CA GLN A 321 44.10 22.12 6.68
C GLN A 321 44.00 23.66 6.84
N PRO A 322 44.00 24.41 5.72
CA PRO A 322 44.22 25.85 5.73
C PRO A 322 43.18 26.67 6.51
N CYS A 323 42.01 26.08 6.80
CA CYS A 323 40.90 26.71 7.51
C CYS A 323 40.83 26.41 9.02
N GLY A 324 41.69 25.54 9.55
CA GLY A 324 41.64 25.12 10.95
C GLY A 324 40.45 24.19 11.30
N PRO A 325 40.35 23.73 12.56
CA PRO A 325 39.33 22.78 12.99
C PRO A 325 37.93 23.39 12.98
N GLY A 326 36.94 22.66 12.45
CA GLY A 326 35.52 23.07 12.41
C GLY A 326 35.11 23.90 11.19
N HIS A 327 36.04 24.16 10.28
CA HIS A 327 35.79 24.88 9.02
C HIS A 327 35.92 23.94 7.80
N VAL A 328 35.07 24.16 6.81
CA VAL A 328 35.12 23.54 5.49
C VAL A 328 35.84 24.49 4.53
N CYS A 329 36.87 23.99 3.85
CA CYS A 329 37.61 24.73 2.83
C CYS A 329 36.89 24.63 1.49
N ILE A 330 36.64 25.78 0.86
CA ILE A 330 36.04 25.88 -0.47
C ILE A 330 37.02 26.59 -1.40
N ASN A 331 37.46 25.88 -2.44
CA ASN A 331 38.37 26.40 -3.44
C ASN A 331 37.64 27.39 -4.37
N VAL A 332 38.23 28.55 -4.63
CA VAL A 332 37.72 29.58 -5.53
C VAL A 332 38.85 29.98 -6.48
N ALA A 333 38.54 30.36 -7.72
CA ALA A 333 39.58 30.74 -8.66
C ALA A 333 40.45 31.91 -8.12
N GLY A 334 41.72 31.62 -7.85
CA GLY A 334 42.75 32.53 -7.33
C GLY A 334 42.85 32.61 -5.80
N THR A 335 41.98 31.95 -5.03
CA THR A 335 41.98 31.96 -3.56
C THR A 335 41.08 30.86 -2.98
N PHE A 336 41.26 30.49 -1.72
CA PHE A 336 40.27 29.70 -1.00
C PHE A 336 39.43 30.59 -0.06
N ARG A 337 38.29 30.07 0.38
CA ARG A 337 37.53 30.62 1.53
C ARG A 337 37.15 29.51 2.51
N CYS A 338 36.95 29.89 3.75
CA CYS A 338 36.60 28.99 4.83
C CYS A 338 35.18 29.27 5.31
N GLU A 339 34.32 28.26 5.28
CA GLU A 339 32.95 28.33 5.81
C GLU A 339 32.83 27.41 7.02
N CYS A 340 31.93 27.70 7.95
CA CYS A 340 31.69 26.79 9.07
C CYS A 340 31.05 25.49 8.58
N SER A 341 31.45 24.36 9.17
CA SER A 341 30.78 23.08 8.95
C SER A 341 29.28 23.18 9.26
N ALA A 342 28.47 22.32 8.62
CA ALA A 342 27.04 22.24 8.92
C ALA A 342 26.80 22.05 10.43
N GLY A 343 25.81 22.73 10.99
CA GLY A 343 25.53 22.76 12.43
C GLY A 343 26.33 23.82 13.21
N TYR A 344 27.30 24.50 12.60
CA TYR A 344 28.08 25.56 13.26
C TYR A 344 27.76 26.94 12.71
N TYR A 345 27.86 27.97 13.55
CA TYR A 345 27.77 29.37 13.13
C TYR A 345 29.08 30.10 13.43
N PHE A 346 29.40 31.08 12.59
CA PHE A 346 30.60 31.90 12.78
C PHE A 346 30.35 32.95 13.86
N ASP A 347 31.08 32.86 14.97
CA ASP A 347 31.07 33.89 16.01
C ASP A 347 32.16 34.93 15.73
N SER A 348 31.73 36.18 15.47
CA SER A 348 32.63 37.29 15.16
C SER A 348 33.53 37.69 16.33
N ILE A 349 33.14 37.36 17.57
CA ILE A 349 33.89 37.73 18.78
C ILE A 349 35.03 36.74 19.01
N SER A 350 34.74 35.43 19.05
CA SER A 350 35.77 34.39 19.19
C SER A 350 36.53 34.10 17.90
N ARG A 351 36.08 34.60 16.74
CA ARG A 351 36.62 34.30 15.40
C ARG A 351 36.70 32.80 15.13
N SER A 352 35.73 32.03 15.61
CA SER A 352 35.70 30.57 15.51
C SER A 352 34.30 30.07 15.16
N CYS A 353 34.22 28.87 14.60
CA CYS A 353 32.94 28.19 14.39
C CYS A 353 32.47 27.58 15.70
N VAL A 354 31.35 28.10 16.21
CA VAL A 354 30.72 27.62 17.44
C VAL A 354 29.52 26.76 17.07
N ASP A 355 29.37 25.67 17.80
CA ASP A 355 28.25 24.74 17.64
C ASP A 355 26.90 25.45 17.85
N THR A 356 25.97 25.22 16.93
CA THR A 356 24.62 25.78 17.04
C THR A 356 23.81 24.86 17.92
N ASN A 357 23.45 25.31 19.13
CA ASN A 357 22.55 24.51 19.95
C ASN A 357 21.13 24.51 19.38
N GLU A 358 20.78 23.51 18.56
CA GLU A 358 19.48 23.47 17.89
C GLU A 358 18.34 23.27 18.90
N CYS A 359 18.56 22.48 19.95
CA CYS A 359 17.59 22.25 21.02
C CYS A 359 17.18 23.55 21.72
N ARG A 360 18.13 24.48 21.91
CA ARG A 360 17.87 25.80 22.50
C ARG A 360 17.29 26.77 21.47
N ARG A 361 17.69 26.65 20.21
CA ARG A 361 17.26 27.53 19.11
C ARG A 361 15.82 27.26 18.67
N TYR A 362 15.37 26.00 18.67
CA TYR A 362 14.00 25.61 18.31
C TYR A 362 13.36 24.70 19.39
N PRO A 363 13.09 25.23 20.59
CA PRO A 363 12.57 24.43 21.70
C PRO A 363 11.23 23.78 21.35
N GLY A 364 11.11 22.47 21.59
CA GLY A 364 9.89 21.69 21.38
C GLY A 364 9.48 21.48 19.92
N ARG A 365 10.34 21.80 18.94
CA ARG A 365 10.04 21.64 17.51
C ARG A 365 10.89 20.60 16.78
N LEU A 366 12.08 20.25 17.29
CA LEU A 366 12.97 19.29 16.62
C LEU A 366 12.69 17.83 16.99
N CYS A 367 12.36 17.58 18.25
CA CYS A 367 12.16 16.24 18.81
C CYS A 367 10.78 16.17 19.45
N ALA A 368 10.12 15.02 19.38
CA ALA A 368 8.83 14.81 20.03
C ALA A 368 8.92 14.88 21.56
N HIS A 369 9.93 14.24 22.16
CA HIS A 369 10.11 14.16 23.61
C HIS A 369 11.35 14.95 24.09
N LYS A 370 12.54 14.35 24.04
CA LYS A 370 13.78 14.95 24.57
C LYS A 370 14.75 15.25 23.44
N CYS A 371 15.38 16.42 23.50
CA CYS A 371 16.42 16.87 22.57
C CYS A 371 17.71 17.09 23.37
N GLU A 372 18.82 16.51 22.94
CA GLU A 372 20.13 16.82 23.50
C GLU A 372 21.11 17.23 22.39
N ASN A 373 21.79 18.33 22.66
CA ASN A 373 22.70 18.96 21.71
C ASN A 373 24.01 18.18 21.58
N THR A 374 24.52 18.05 20.37
CA THR A 374 25.80 17.37 20.08
C THR A 374 26.66 18.27 19.19
N PRO A 375 28.00 18.13 19.16
CA PRO A 375 28.81 18.95 18.26
C PRO A 375 28.41 18.73 16.78
N GLY A 376 27.90 19.75 16.12
CA GLY A 376 27.48 19.79 14.72
C GLY A 376 26.08 19.27 14.42
N SER A 377 25.31 18.87 15.44
CA SER A 377 23.96 18.32 15.28
C SER A 377 23.24 18.21 16.63
N TYR A 378 22.10 17.56 16.65
CA TYR A 378 21.39 17.19 17.88
C TYR A 378 20.93 15.74 17.79
N HIS A 379 20.62 15.15 18.93
CA HIS A 379 19.99 13.84 18.99
C HIS A 379 18.67 13.91 19.78
N CYS A 380 17.68 13.20 19.26
CA CYS A 380 16.40 13.03 19.93
C CYS A 380 16.39 11.72 20.71
N SER A 381 15.82 11.75 21.91
CA SER A 381 15.55 10.56 22.71
C SER A 381 14.11 10.55 23.20
N CYS A 382 13.57 9.34 23.39
CA CYS A 382 12.21 9.13 23.83
C CYS A 382 12.17 8.77 25.32
N THR A 383 11.11 9.18 26.00
CA THR A 383 10.79 8.72 27.35
C THR A 383 10.48 7.22 27.37
N ILE A 384 10.51 6.62 28.55
CA ILE A 384 10.13 5.22 28.77
C ILE A 384 8.72 4.97 28.21
N GLY A 385 8.49 3.81 27.60
CA GLY A 385 7.24 3.45 26.90
C GLY A 385 7.22 3.85 25.42
N PHE A 386 8.30 4.42 24.89
CA PHE A 386 8.38 4.86 23.49
C PHE A 386 9.72 4.49 22.85
N LYS A 387 9.69 4.26 21.54
CA LYS A 387 10.87 4.05 20.69
C LYS A 387 11.02 5.21 19.72
N LEU A 388 12.26 5.49 19.32
CA LEU A 388 12.54 6.51 18.31
C LEU A 388 12.11 5.98 16.94
N GLY A 389 11.27 6.75 16.24
CA GLY A 389 10.78 6.42 14.90
C GLY A 389 11.88 6.46 13.85
N SER A 390 11.55 6.02 12.63
CA SER A 390 12.51 5.96 11.51
C SER A 390 13.04 7.33 11.06
N ASP A 391 12.33 8.41 11.40
CA ASP A 391 12.72 9.79 11.12
C ASP A 391 13.77 10.33 12.11
N GLY A 392 14.09 9.57 13.17
CA GLY A 392 15.05 9.98 14.20
C GLY A 392 14.57 11.15 15.07
N ARG A 393 13.28 11.51 15.00
CA ARG A 393 12.71 12.69 15.68
C ARG A 393 11.42 12.40 16.42
N ASN A 394 10.54 11.58 15.85
CA ASN A 394 9.27 11.24 16.44
C ASN A 394 9.40 10.05 17.38
N CYS A 395 8.54 10.00 18.40
CA CYS A 395 8.50 8.90 19.35
C CYS A 395 7.24 8.09 19.11
N GLU A 396 7.43 6.83 18.77
CA GLU A 396 6.35 5.86 18.57
C GLU A 396 6.13 5.09 19.85
N ASP A 397 4.88 4.81 20.16
CA ASP A 397 4.48 3.99 21.29
C ASP A 397 5.10 2.58 21.19
N LEU A 398 5.71 2.13 22.28
CA LEU A 398 6.30 0.79 22.34
C LEU A 398 5.23 -0.17 22.83
N ASN A 399 4.87 -1.15 22.00
CA ASN A 399 3.85 -2.12 22.39
C ASN A 399 4.44 -3.18 23.33
N GLU A 400 4.33 -2.98 24.65
CA GLU A 400 4.86 -3.93 25.62
C GLU A 400 4.13 -5.29 25.57
N CYS A 401 2.89 -5.33 25.08
CA CYS A 401 2.09 -6.56 25.00
C CYS A 401 2.66 -7.62 24.05
N GLU A 402 3.56 -7.26 23.13
CA GLU A 402 4.24 -8.24 22.25
C GLU A 402 5.09 -9.26 23.04
N SER A 403 5.56 -8.85 24.22
CA SER A 403 6.33 -9.69 25.14
C SER A 403 5.47 -10.56 26.07
N ASN A 404 4.14 -10.44 26.00
CA ASN A 404 3.17 -11.05 26.92
C ASN A 404 3.53 -10.85 28.42
N PRO A 405 3.65 -9.60 28.90
CA PRO A 405 4.03 -9.33 30.28
C PRO A 405 2.92 -9.71 31.27
N CYS A 406 1.66 -9.61 30.87
CA CYS A 406 0.49 -9.91 31.69
C CYS A 406 0.24 -11.42 31.81
N SER A 407 -0.21 -11.86 32.99
CA SER A 407 -0.61 -13.25 33.21
C SER A 407 -1.84 -13.68 32.39
N GLN A 408 -2.72 -12.74 32.04
CA GLN A 408 -3.93 -12.98 31.26
C GLN A 408 -4.02 -12.01 30.08
N GLU A 409 -4.90 -11.00 30.13
CA GLU A 409 -5.13 -10.09 29.01
C GLU A 409 -4.24 -8.85 29.13
N CYS A 410 -3.62 -8.44 28.02
CA CYS A 410 -2.78 -7.25 27.94
C CYS A 410 -3.39 -6.29 26.93
N ALA A 411 -3.53 -5.02 27.33
CA ALA A 411 -3.88 -3.95 26.43
C ALA A 411 -2.75 -2.92 26.39
N ASN A 412 -2.27 -2.65 25.18
CA ASN A 412 -1.30 -1.59 24.95
C ASN A 412 -2.01 -0.24 25.09
N VAL A 413 -1.42 0.69 25.85
CA VAL A 413 -1.94 2.04 26.06
C VAL A 413 -0.85 3.06 25.73
N TYR A 414 -1.22 4.29 25.41
CA TYR A 414 -0.20 5.27 25.02
C TYR A 414 0.80 5.53 26.16
N GLY A 415 2.06 5.15 25.95
CA GLY A 415 3.21 5.24 26.85
C GLY A 415 3.34 4.13 27.89
N SER A 416 2.50 3.09 27.85
CA SER A 416 2.56 1.96 28.79
C SER A 416 1.66 0.79 28.36
N TYR A 417 1.40 -0.15 29.26
CA TYR A 417 0.42 -1.22 29.06
C TYR A 417 -0.42 -1.40 30.32
N GLN A 418 -1.61 -1.98 30.15
CA GLN A 418 -2.49 -2.36 31.25
C GLN A 418 -2.84 -3.83 31.16
N CYS A 419 -2.73 -4.53 32.29
CA CYS A 419 -3.17 -5.90 32.41
C CYS A 419 -4.62 -5.97 32.90
N TYR A 420 -5.40 -6.83 32.26
CA TYR A 420 -6.78 -7.11 32.65
C TYR A 420 -6.93 -8.59 33.01
N CYS A 421 -7.74 -8.81 34.04
CA CYS A 421 -8.09 -10.15 34.49
C CYS A 421 -9.46 -10.54 33.95
N ARG A 422 -9.59 -11.81 33.57
CA ARG A 422 -10.86 -12.41 33.20
C ARG A 422 -11.81 -12.40 34.40
N ARG A 423 -13.10 -12.55 34.13
CA ARG A 423 -14.12 -12.66 35.18
C ARG A 423 -13.76 -13.77 36.18
N GLY A 424 -13.95 -13.50 37.46
CA GLY A 424 -13.57 -14.40 38.56
C GLY A 424 -12.13 -14.23 39.05
N TYR A 425 -11.35 -13.33 38.45
CA TYR A 425 -9.99 -13.01 38.88
C TYR A 425 -9.85 -11.52 39.20
N GLN A 426 -8.96 -11.20 40.13
CA GLN A 426 -8.56 -9.84 40.48
C GLN A 426 -7.08 -9.63 40.19
N LEU A 427 -6.72 -8.39 39.85
CA LEU A 427 -5.32 -8.03 39.60
C LEU A 427 -4.60 -7.91 40.95
N SER A 428 -3.42 -8.51 41.05
CA SER A 428 -2.61 -8.49 42.27
C SER A 428 -2.18 -7.06 42.62
N ASP A 429 -2.45 -6.63 43.85
CA ASP A 429 -2.10 -5.30 44.36
C ASP A 429 -0.58 -5.08 44.49
N VAL A 430 0.22 -6.16 44.45
CA VAL A 430 1.68 -6.11 44.62
C VAL A 430 2.37 -5.76 43.32
N ASP A 431 2.08 -6.54 42.26
CA ASP A 431 2.81 -6.46 40.99
C ASP A 431 2.00 -5.79 39.88
N GLY A 432 0.67 -5.70 39.99
CA GLY A 432 -0.20 -5.12 38.96
C GLY A 432 -0.23 -5.89 37.63
N ILE A 433 0.27 -7.13 37.60
CA ILE A 433 0.47 -7.94 36.38
C ILE A 433 -0.14 -9.35 36.52
N THR A 434 -0.10 -9.90 37.73
CA THR A 434 -0.59 -11.24 38.05
C THR A 434 -2.07 -11.21 38.39
N CYS A 435 -2.85 -12.08 37.77
CA CYS A 435 -4.27 -12.25 38.07
C CYS A 435 -4.47 -13.39 39.07
N GLU A 436 -5.01 -13.05 40.22
CA GLU A 436 -5.28 -13.97 41.33
C GLU A 436 -6.76 -14.32 41.35
N ASP A 437 -7.06 -15.57 41.67
CA ASP A 437 -8.43 -16.07 41.76
C ASP A 437 -9.19 -15.38 42.90
N ILE A 438 -10.43 -14.97 42.64
CA ILE A 438 -11.27 -14.38 43.68
C ILE A 438 -11.93 -15.53 44.43
N ASP A 439 -11.55 -15.74 45.69
CA ASP A 439 -12.23 -16.71 46.55
C ASP A 439 -13.60 -16.17 46.96
N GLU A 440 -14.64 -16.47 46.18
CA GLU A 440 -16.00 -15.98 46.47
C GLU A 440 -16.59 -16.60 47.74
N CYS A 441 -16.07 -17.74 48.19
CA CYS A 441 -16.47 -18.39 49.43
C CYS A 441 -15.90 -17.68 50.67
N ALA A 442 -14.78 -16.96 50.54
CA ALA A 442 -14.13 -16.23 51.62
C ALA A 442 -14.57 -14.75 51.75
N LEU A 443 -15.44 -14.26 50.86
CA LEU A 443 -15.87 -12.85 50.87
C LEU A 443 -16.82 -12.54 52.06
N PRO A 444 -16.80 -11.32 52.63
CA PRO A 444 -17.66 -10.93 53.77
C PRO A 444 -19.16 -10.97 53.50
N THR A 445 -19.56 -10.80 52.23
CA THR A 445 -20.93 -10.98 51.72
C THR A 445 -21.17 -12.41 51.19
N GLY A 446 -20.11 -13.22 51.11
CA GLY A 446 -20.06 -14.55 50.46
C GLY A 446 -20.59 -15.71 51.31
N GLY A 447 -20.73 -15.53 52.63
CA GLY A 447 -21.31 -16.54 53.51
C GLY A 447 -22.73 -17.00 53.14
N HIS A 448 -23.43 -16.27 52.26
CA HIS A 448 -24.76 -16.61 51.76
C HIS A 448 -24.83 -16.83 50.24
N ILE A 449 -23.69 -17.02 49.55
CA ILE A 449 -23.68 -17.29 48.10
C ILE A 449 -24.27 -18.67 47.77
N CYS A 450 -23.98 -19.67 48.61
CA CYS A 450 -24.52 -21.01 48.51
C CYS A 450 -25.44 -21.28 49.71
N SER A 451 -26.54 -22.00 49.49
CA SER A 451 -27.45 -22.40 50.59
C SER A 451 -26.91 -23.52 51.49
N TYR A 452 -25.84 -24.22 51.10
CA TYR A 452 -25.25 -25.30 51.91
C TYR A 452 -23.72 -25.26 51.94
N ARG A 453 -23.04 -25.72 50.88
CA ARG A 453 -21.56 -25.73 50.81
C ARG A 453 -21.07 -25.02 49.56
N CYS A 454 -20.09 -24.14 49.76
CA CYS A 454 -19.36 -23.43 48.71
C CYS A 454 -17.98 -24.05 48.52
N HIS A 455 -17.57 -24.22 47.27
CA HIS A 455 -16.25 -24.68 46.89
C HIS A 455 -15.65 -23.72 45.88
N ASN A 456 -14.55 -23.07 46.25
CA ASN A 456 -13.82 -22.18 45.36
C ASN A 456 -13.09 -22.97 44.27
N ILE A 457 -13.15 -22.50 43.03
CA ILE A 457 -12.46 -23.09 41.87
C ILE A 457 -11.82 -21.96 41.04
N PRO A 458 -10.73 -22.18 40.29
CA PRO A 458 -10.14 -21.11 39.51
C PRO A 458 -11.13 -20.45 38.53
N GLY A 459 -11.42 -19.16 38.75
CA GLY A 459 -12.30 -18.30 37.98
C GLY A 459 -13.79 -18.35 38.36
N SER A 460 -14.19 -19.12 39.38
CA SER A 460 -15.58 -19.25 39.80
C SER A 460 -15.71 -19.98 41.15
N PHE A 461 -16.93 -20.23 41.60
CA PHE A 461 -17.23 -21.18 42.66
C PHE A 461 -18.28 -22.19 42.19
N HIS A 462 -18.46 -23.28 42.94
CA HIS A 462 -19.63 -24.14 42.79
C HIS A 462 -20.26 -24.48 44.14
N CYS A 463 -21.60 -24.55 44.14
CA CYS A 463 -22.37 -24.92 45.32
C CYS A 463 -22.76 -26.40 45.28
N THR A 464 -22.75 -27.05 46.43
CA THR A 464 -23.28 -28.42 46.59
C THR A 464 -24.43 -28.41 47.59
N CYS A 465 -25.29 -29.43 47.50
CA CYS A 465 -26.41 -29.69 48.42
C CYS A 465 -26.24 -31.05 49.10
N PRO A 466 -26.92 -31.29 50.23
CA PRO A 466 -26.94 -32.62 50.85
C PRO A 466 -27.39 -33.68 49.83
N THR A 467 -26.69 -34.82 49.80
CA THR A 467 -26.99 -35.90 48.84
C THR A 467 -28.29 -36.64 49.15
N THR A 468 -28.86 -36.43 50.33
CA THR A 468 -30.11 -37.04 50.79
C THR A 468 -31.20 -35.97 50.88
N GLY A 469 -32.29 -36.16 50.12
CA GLY A 469 -33.50 -35.34 50.21
C GLY A 469 -33.46 -33.98 49.50
N TYR A 470 -32.32 -33.57 48.93
CA TYR A 470 -32.18 -32.27 48.26
C TYR A 470 -31.44 -32.37 46.92
N THR A 471 -31.81 -31.49 46.00
CA THR A 471 -31.13 -31.28 44.71
C THR A 471 -30.78 -29.80 44.53
N LEU A 472 -29.75 -29.53 43.70
CA LEU A 472 -29.37 -28.16 43.39
C LEU A 472 -30.43 -27.54 42.45
N ALA A 473 -30.98 -26.41 42.87
CA ALA A 473 -31.95 -25.67 42.09
C ALA A 473 -31.31 -25.13 40.79
N PRO A 474 -32.12 -24.76 39.77
CA PRO A 474 -31.61 -24.26 38.48
C PRO A 474 -30.70 -23.02 38.58
N ASN A 475 -30.78 -22.28 39.68
CA ASN A 475 -29.91 -21.13 39.94
C ASN A 475 -28.46 -21.53 40.34
N GLY A 476 -28.19 -22.83 40.53
CA GLY A 476 -26.88 -23.36 40.91
C GLY A 476 -26.42 -22.98 42.32
N ARG A 477 -27.32 -22.41 43.15
CA ARG A 477 -26.97 -21.83 44.46
C ARG A 477 -27.86 -22.32 45.60
N SER A 478 -29.14 -22.58 45.32
CA SER A 478 -30.13 -22.97 46.32
C SER A 478 -30.38 -24.47 46.31
N CYS A 479 -30.72 -25.04 47.48
CA CYS A 479 -31.11 -26.44 47.58
C CYS A 479 -32.64 -26.56 47.57
N GLN A 480 -33.13 -27.36 46.63
CA GLN A 480 -34.55 -27.69 46.49
C GLN A 480 -34.81 -29.09 47.05
N ASP A 481 -35.85 -29.18 47.86
CA ASP A 481 -36.36 -30.44 48.41
C ASP A 481 -36.80 -31.40 47.29
N ILE A 482 -36.46 -32.69 47.43
CA ILE A 482 -36.88 -33.74 46.51
C ILE A 482 -38.22 -34.26 47.01
N ASP A 483 -39.29 -34.08 46.24
CA ASP A 483 -40.58 -34.68 46.58
C ASP A 483 -40.56 -36.19 46.31
N GLU A 484 -40.22 -36.99 47.32
CA GLU A 484 -40.08 -38.45 47.15
C GLU A 484 -41.41 -39.16 46.86
N CYS A 485 -42.53 -38.52 47.21
CA CYS A 485 -43.87 -39.01 46.94
C CYS A 485 -44.23 -38.88 45.46
N VAL A 486 -43.79 -37.79 44.81
CA VAL A 486 -43.97 -37.58 43.37
C VAL A 486 -42.97 -38.39 42.55
N THR A 487 -41.72 -38.46 42.99
CA THR A 487 -40.67 -39.21 42.27
C THR A 487 -40.82 -40.73 42.44
N GLY A 488 -41.63 -41.19 43.40
CA GLY A 488 -41.85 -42.61 43.70
C GLY A 488 -40.64 -43.29 44.35
N THR A 489 -39.72 -42.51 44.93
CA THR A 489 -38.54 -43.04 45.67
C THR A 489 -38.84 -43.34 47.14
N HIS A 490 -40.08 -43.17 47.57
CA HIS A 490 -40.54 -43.49 48.92
C HIS A 490 -40.69 -45.00 49.17
N ASN A 491 -40.61 -45.43 50.43
CA ASN A 491 -40.76 -46.84 50.84
C ASN A 491 -42.09 -47.16 51.56
N CYS A 492 -43.11 -46.30 51.40
CA CYS A 492 -44.42 -46.49 52.02
C CYS A 492 -45.13 -47.78 51.56
N THR A 493 -45.83 -48.42 52.49
CA THR A 493 -46.68 -49.58 52.18
C THR A 493 -47.94 -49.15 51.43
N GLY A 494 -48.58 -50.06 50.67
CA GLY A 494 -49.78 -49.73 49.87
C GLY A 494 -51.01 -49.30 50.67
N SER A 495 -51.02 -49.50 51.98
CA SER A 495 -52.04 -49.00 52.91
C SER A 495 -51.73 -47.60 53.44
N GLU A 496 -50.47 -47.16 53.36
CA GLU A 496 -50.01 -45.86 53.82
C GLU A 496 -50.04 -44.85 52.68
N THR A 497 -50.35 -43.60 53.04
CA THR A 497 -50.24 -42.46 52.15
C THR A 497 -48.91 -41.75 52.39
N CYS A 498 -48.20 -41.43 51.31
CA CYS A 498 -46.92 -40.71 51.34
C CYS A 498 -47.14 -39.22 51.51
N PHE A 499 -46.38 -38.59 52.40
CA PHE A 499 -46.31 -37.15 52.60
C PHE A 499 -44.90 -36.64 52.44
N ASN A 500 -44.71 -35.67 51.55
CA ASN A 500 -43.44 -35.01 51.38
C ASN A 500 -43.19 -34.03 52.55
N VAL A 501 -42.00 -34.06 53.13
CA VAL A 501 -41.55 -33.20 54.22
C VAL A 501 -40.16 -32.66 53.84
N GLN A 502 -39.76 -31.48 54.35
CA GLN A 502 -38.45 -30.94 54.02
C GLN A 502 -37.31 -31.91 54.39
N GLY A 503 -36.59 -32.36 53.36
CA GLY A 503 -35.44 -33.26 53.39
C GLY A 503 -35.77 -34.75 53.49
N HIS A 504 -37.05 -35.15 53.58
CA HIS A 504 -37.47 -36.55 53.67
C HIS A 504 -38.98 -36.73 53.49
N PHE A 505 -39.44 -37.95 53.27
CA PHE A 505 -40.87 -38.27 53.27
C PHE A 505 -41.33 -38.97 54.56
N LYS A 506 -42.64 -38.90 54.86
CA LYS A 506 -43.30 -39.70 55.90
C LYS A 506 -44.48 -40.50 55.35
N CYS A 507 -44.58 -41.74 55.79
CA CYS A 507 -45.70 -42.64 55.46
C CYS A 507 -46.67 -42.64 56.63
N LEU A 508 -47.91 -42.22 56.39
CA LEU A 508 -48.96 -42.19 57.43
C LEU A 508 -50.14 -43.06 57.02
N LEU A 509 -50.65 -43.81 57.99
CA LEU A 509 -51.89 -44.59 57.88
C LEU A 509 -53.03 -43.80 58.54
N PHE A 510 -54.14 -43.62 57.83
CA PHE A 510 -55.34 -42.97 58.37
C PHE A 510 -56.50 -43.94 58.50
N GLU A 511 -56.96 -44.11 59.73
CA GLU A 511 -58.17 -44.87 60.07
C GLU A 511 -59.27 -43.93 60.59
N CYS A 512 -60.51 -44.17 60.16
CA CYS A 512 -61.66 -43.44 60.66
C CYS A 512 -62.11 -44.04 62.00
N PRO A 513 -62.38 -43.21 63.03
CA PRO A 513 -62.91 -43.69 64.30
C PRO A 513 -64.27 -44.39 64.15
N GLU A 514 -64.63 -45.20 65.14
CA GLU A 514 -65.97 -45.80 65.26
C GLU A 514 -67.08 -44.75 65.10
N ASN A 515 -68.15 -45.10 64.40
CA ASN A 515 -69.26 -44.22 63.97
C ASN A 515 -68.97 -43.24 62.82
N TYR A 516 -67.82 -43.37 62.14
CA TYR A 516 -67.51 -42.61 60.94
C TYR A 516 -67.22 -43.53 59.76
N ARG A 517 -67.61 -43.11 58.56
CA ARG A 517 -67.19 -43.74 57.29
C ARG A 517 -66.17 -42.88 56.57
N LYS A 518 -65.25 -43.50 55.84
CA LYS A 518 -64.32 -42.81 54.96
C LYS A 518 -65.09 -42.22 53.76
N SER A 519 -65.07 -40.90 53.62
CA SER A 519 -65.71 -40.16 52.51
C SER A 519 -64.68 -39.66 51.48
N GLY A 520 -63.39 -39.60 51.87
CA GLY A 520 -62.28 -39.29 50.97
C GLY A 520 -60.95 -39.75 51.56
N GLU A 521 -59.84 -39.47 50.87
CA GLU A 521 -58.49 -39.94 51.25
C GLU A 521 -58.11 -39.59 52.70
N ALA A 522 -58.42 -38.37 53.13
CA ALA A 522 -58.16 -37.84 54.48
C ALA A 522 -59.44 -37.32 55.19
N ARG A 523 -60.62 -37.87 54.86
CA ARG A 523 -61.93 -37.36 55.35
C ARG A 523 -62.82 -38.47 55.87
N CYS A 524 -63.31 -38.30 57.10
CA CYS A 524 -64.27 -39.18 57.75
C CYS A 524 -65.58 -38.43 58.01
N GLU A 525 -66.69 -38.98 57.54
CA GLU A 525 -68.04 -38.43 57.76
C GLU A 525 -68.79 -39.24 58.80
N ARG A 526 -69.51 -38.54 59.68
CA ARG A 526 -70.31 -39.19 60.72
C ARG A 526 -71.43 -40.00 60.09
N LEU A 527 -71.63 -41.22 60.57
CA LEU A 527 -72.76 -42.06 60.17
C LEU A 527 -74.10 -41.47 60.67
N PRO A 528 -75.24 -41.77 60.02
CA PRO A 528 -76.55 -41.32 60.47
C PRO A 528 -76.85 -41.79 61.90
N CYS A 529 -77.12 -40.86 62.81
CA CYS A 529 -77.48 -41.21 64.18
C CYS A 529 -78.97 -41.59 64.23
N ASN A 530 -79.27 -42.89 64.34
CA ASN A 530 -80.63 -43.39 64.56
C ASN A 530 -81.09 -43.08 66.01
N GLN A 531 -81.28 -41.81 66.33
CA GLN A 531 -81.81 -41.25 67.59
C GLN A 531 -80.91 -41.35 68.85
N ASN A 532 -79.66 -41.82 68.74
CA ASN A 532 -78.72 -41.79 69.87
C ASN A 532 -78.24 -40.34 70.14
N LYS A 533 -78.55 -39.80 71.34
CA LYS A 533 -78.16 -38.44 71.77
C LYS A 533 -76.64 -38.27 71.86
N GLU A 534 -75.90 -39.33 72.20
CA GLU A 534 -74.43 -39.29 72.25
C GLU A 534 -73.81 -39.12 70.86
N CYS A 535 -74.42 -39.74 69.84
CA CYS A 535 -73.98 -39.63 68.45
C CYS A 535 -74.27 -38.22 67.87
N GLN A 536 -75.30 -37.52 68.34
CA GLN A 536 -75.60 -36.15 67.91
C GLN A 536 -74.57 -35.12 68.42
N GLY A 537 -73.86 -35.43 69.51
CA GLY A 537 -72.76 -34.61 70.01
C GLY A 537 -71.43 -34.82 69.28
N LEU A 538 -71.33 -35.86 68.44
CA LEU A 538 -70.12 -36.13 67.69
C LEU A 538 -69.97 -35.17 66.49
N PRO A 539 -68.73 -34.74 66.17
CA PRO A 539 -68.44 -33.92 65.00
C PRO A 539 -69.07 -34.47 63.72
N MET A 540 -69.63 -33.57 62.91
CA MET A 540 -70.23 -33.95 61.61
C MET A 540 -69.19 -34.56 60.66
N ARG A 541 -67.96 -34.08 60.74
CA ARG A 541 -66.85 -34.50 59.88
C ARG A 541 -65.52 -34.32 60.59
N ILE A 542 -64.65 -35.30 60.39
CA ILE A 542 -63.23 -35.26 60.78
C ILE A 542 -62.41 -35.16 59.50
N THR A 543 -61.53 -34.17 59.41
CA THR A 543 -60.60 -34.04 58.29
C THR A 543 -59.17 -34.05 58.82
N TYR A 544 -58.31 -34.87 58.21
CA TYR A 544 -56.89 -34.92 58.51
C TYR A 544 -56.14 -33.95 57.60
N TYR A 545 -55.26 -33.15 58.18
CA TYR A 545 -54.38 -32.20 57.49
C TYR A 545 -52.94 -32.47 57.90
N HIS A 546 -52.01 -32.10 57.04
CA HIS A 546 -50.58 -32.13 57.33
C HIS A 546 -49.99 -30.75 57.03
N LEU A 547 -49.06 -30.30 57.88
CA LEU A 547 -48.33 -29.05 57.73
C LEU A 547 -46.87 -29.32 58.03
N THR A 548 -45.98 -28.69 57.26
CA THR A 548 -44.54 -28.82 57.42
C THR A 548 -43.91 -27.44 57.44
N PHE A 549 -43.06 -27.16 58.41
CA PHE A 549 -42.30 -25.91 58.46
C PHE A 549 -41.02 -26.05 59.28
N PRO A 550 -40.00 -25.21 59.05
CA PRO A 550 -38.74 -25.29 59.77
C PRO A 550 -38.86 -24.80 61.22
N THR A 551 -37.89 -25.18 62.06
CA THR A 551 -37.67 -24.56 63.37
C THR A 551 -37.41 -23.05 63.23
N ASN A 552 -37.59 -22.29 64.31
CA ASN A 552 -37.35 -20.85 64.35
C ASN A 552 -38.18 -20.00 63.37
N MET A 553 -39.29 -20.52 62.85
CA MET A 553 -40.23 -19.72 62.06
C MET A 553 -40.63 -18.44 62.84
N PRO A 554 -40.72 -17.26 62.19
CA PRO A 554 -41.13 -16.02 62.84
C PRO A 554 -42.48 -16.14 63.57
N VAL A 555 -42.60 -15.49 64.72
CA VAL A 555 -43.80 -15.51 65.56
C VAL A 555 -44.29 -14.06 65.76
N PRO A 556 -45.60 -13.76 65.62
CA PRO A 556 -46.69 -14.69 65.30
C PRO A 556 -46.83 -14.96 63.80
N THR A 557 -47.05 -16.22 63.42
CA THR A 557 -47.34 -16.61 62.02
C THR A 557 -48.57 -17.49 61.93
N ASN A 558 -49.44 -17.22 60.95
CA ASN A 558 -50.63 -18.00 60.67
C ASN A 558 -50.24 -19.30 59.94
N VAL A 559 -50.48 -20.46 60.57
CA VAL A 559 -50.06 -21.77 60.03
C VAL A 559 -51.20 -22.58 59.44
N PHE A 560 -52.44 -22.36 59.88
CA PHE A 560 -53.61 -23.09 59.38
C PHE A 560 -54.86 -22.22 59.40
N ARG A 561 -55.74 -22.39 58.42
CA ARG A 561 -57.03 -21.69 58.38
C ARG A 561 -58.15 -22.68 58.06
N MET A 562 -59.25 -22.58 58.80
CA MET A 562 -60.46 -23.35 58.54
C MET A 562 -61.71 -22.48 58.66
N GLY A 563 -62.73 -22.79 57.86
CA GLY A 563 -64.00 -22.08 57.85
C GLY A 563 -65.03 -22.83 57.00
N PRO A 564 -66.30 -22.36 57.01
CA PRO A 564 -67.33 -22.93 56.16
C PRO A 564 -67.00 -22.68 54.69
N SER A 565 -67.22 -23.68 53.82
CA SER A 565 -66.97 -23.56 52.39
C SER A 565 -67.79 -22.43 51.74
N ASN A 566 -69.01 -22.21 52.23
CA ASN A 566 -69.87 -21.09 51.87
C ASN A 566 -70.30 -20.38 53.17
N ALA A 567 -69.78 -19.18 53.40
CA ALA A 567 -70.18 -18.33 54.52
C ALA A 567 -71.46 -17.57 54.17
N VAL A 568 -72.46 -17.62 55.05
CA VAL A 568 -73.75 -16.93 54.90
C VAL A 568 -73.80 -15.79 55.93
N PRO A 569 -74.42 -14.64 55.63
CA PRO A 569 -74.60 -13.57 56.61
C PRO A 569 -75.33 -14.09 57.86
N GLY A 570 -74.75 -13.86 59.04
CA GLY A 570 -75.26 -14.37 60.31
C GLY A 570 -74.62 -15.67 60.80
N ASP A 571 -73.73 -16.29 60.01
CA ASP A 571 -72.87 -17.37 60.50
C ASP A 571 -71.89 -16.85 61.56
N ASP A 572 -71.78 -17.57 62.67
CA ASP A 572 -70.72 -17.36 63.65
C ASP A 572 -69.91 -18.65 63.85
N ILE A 573 -68.63 -18.50 64.15
CA ILE A 573 -67.71 -19.62 64.33
C ILE A 573 -66.85 -19.44 65.58
N LEU A 574 -66.60 -20.55 66.24
CA LEU A 574 -65.64 -20.65 67.34
C LEU A 574 -64.62 -21.73 66.99
N LEU A 575 -63.33 -21.39 67.03
CA LEU A 575 -62.23 -22.36 66.92
C LEU A 575 -61.59 -22.56 68.27
N THR A 576 -61.39 -23.82 68.64
CA THR A 576 -60.71 -24.23 69.86
C THR A 576 -59.72 -25.35 69.55
N ILE A 577 -58.53 -25.29 70.13
CA ILE A 577 -57.59 -26.42 70.14
C ILE A 577 -57.99 -27.30 71.32
N THR A 578 -58.51 -28.49 71.05
CA THR A 578 -58.99 -29.44 72.06
C THR A 578 -57.93 -30.46 72.46
N GLY A 579 -56.82 -30.58 71.71
CA GLY A 579 -55.70 -31.45 72.05
C GLY A 579 -54.44 -31.21 71.23
N GLY A 580 -53.30 -31.72 71.72
CA GLY A 580 -52.01 -31.69 71.03
C GLY A 580 -51.19 -30.40 71.18
N ASN A 581 -51.61 -29.48 72.06
CA ASN A 581 -50.96 -28.19 72.28
C ASN A 581 -50.54 -27.99 73.75
N ASP A 582 -50.00 -29.04 74.38
CA ASP A 582 -49.65 -29.02 75.82
C ASP A 582 -48.59 -27.96 76.16
N GLY A 583 -47.73 -27.61 75.21
CA GLY A 583 -46.71 -26.55 75.35
C GLY A 583 -47.21 -25.12 75.08
N GLY A 584 -48.45 -24.95 74.61
CA GLY A 584 -49.01 -23.66 74.23
C GLY A 584 -48.23 -22.97 73.10
N PHE A 585 -47.77 -23.75 72.11
CA PHE A 585 -47.07 -23.25 70.93
C PHE A 585 -48.02 -22.61 69.92
N PHE A 586 -49.26 -23.09 69.89
CA PHE A 586 -50.29 -22.65 68.94
C PHE A 586 -51.43 -21.93 69.67
N THR A 587 -52.07 -21.01 68.95
CA THR A 587 -53.24 -20.27 69.43
C THR A 587 -54.27 -20.15 68.32
N THR A 588 -55.54 -19.98 68.68
CA THR A 588 -56.64 -19.82 67.73
C THR A 588 -57.13 -18.38 67.72
N GLN A 589 -57.34 -17.84 66.53
CA GLN A 589 -57.87 -16.49 66.33
C GLN A 589 -59.00 -16.53 65.30
N LYS A 590 -60.09 -15.81 65.58
CA LYS A 590 -61.16 -15.61 64.60
C LYS A 590 -60.76 -14.48 63.65
N VAL A 591 -60.76 -14.77 62.34
CA VAL A 591 -60.45 -13.83 61.26
C VAL A 591 -61.61 -13.82 60.26
N ASN A 592 -62.44 -12.78 60.32
CA ASN A 592 -63.67 -12.64 59.53
C ASN A 592 -64.63 -13.82 59.78
N SER A 593 -64.99 -14.55 58.71
CA SER A 593 -65.83 -15.77 58.71
C SER A 593 -65.02 -17.06 58.77
N SER A 594 -63.75 -17.01 59.17
CA SER A 594 -62.88 -18.18 59.31
C SER A 594 -62.06 -18.11 60.59
N GLY A 595 -61.59 -19.25 61.08
CA GLY A 595 -60.65 -19.31 62.18
C GLY A 595 -59.26 -19.67 61.66
N VAL A 596 -58.25 -19.12 62.33
CA VAL A 596 -56.85 -19.33 62.02
C VAL A 596 -56.17 -19.91 63.25
N VAL A 597 -55.35 -20.93 63.04
CA VAL A 597 -54.36 -21.37 64.02
C VAL A 597 -53.06 -20.63 63.70
N ALA A 598 -52.58 -19.88 64.68
CA ALA A 598 -51.34 -19.13 64.60
C ALA A 598 -50.32 -19.71 65.58
N MET A 599 -49.05 -19.68 65.20
CA MET A 599 -47.95 -19.99 66.11
C MET A 599 -47.73 -18.79 67.03
N GLN A 600 -47.70 -19.04 68.35
CA GLN A 600 -47.53 -18.03 69.39
C GLN A 600 -46.17 -18.13 70.11
N LYS A 601 -45.48 -19.28 70.01
CA LYS A 601 -44.13 -19.48 70.52
C LYS A 601 -43.26 -20.14 69.46
N SER A 602 -42.00 -19.74 69.37
CA SER A 602 -41.06 -20.35 68.42
C SER A 602 -40.70 -21.77 68.87
N ILE A 603 -40.56 -22.67 67.90
CA ILE A 603 -40.17 -24.06 68.11
C ILE A 603 -38.71 -24.16 67.68
N THR A 604 -37.81 -24.35 68.64
CA THR A 604 -36.35 -24.30 68.43
C THR A 604 -35.73 -25.65 68.12
N GLN A 605 -36.44 -26.74 68.42
CA GLN A 605 -36.01 -28.11 68.13
C GLN A 605 -37.01 -28.81 67.22
N PRO A 606 -36.55 -29.71 66.33
CA PRO A 606 -37.44 -30.49 65.49
C PRO A 606 -38.42 -31.30 66.35
N GLN A 607 -39.71 -31.13 66.11
CA GLN A 607 -40.75 -31.77 66.91
C GLN A 607 -42.01 -31.95 66.08
N ASP A 608 -42.67 -33.10 66.27
CA ASP A 608 -43.94 -33.41 65.64
C ASP A 608 -45.10 -33.11 66.59
N PHE A 609 -46.18 -32.52 66.08
CA PHE A 609 -47.41 -32.25 66.83
C PHE A 609 -48.61 -32.86 66.12
N VAL A 610 -49.59 -33.30 66.90
CA VAL A 610 -50.89 -33.74 66.38
C VAL A 610 -51.97 -32.86 67.00
N LEU A 611 -52.24 -31.72 66.36
CA LEU A 611 -53.22 -30.77 66.85
C LEU A 611 -54.63 -31.26 66.54
N THR A 612 -55.49 -31.25 67.54
CA THR A 612 -56.93 -31.47 67.35
C THR A 612 -57.63 -30.13 67.50
N VAL A 613 -58.16 -29.61 66.38
CA VAL A 613 -58.83 -28.32 66.31
C VAL A 613 -60.30 -28.54 66.03
N GLU A 614 -61.15 -28.07 66.92
CA GLU A 614 -62.59 -28.11 66.77
C GLU A 614 -63.08 -26.75 66.26
N MET A 615 -63.94 -26.78 65.24
CA MET A 615 -64.69 -25.63 64.78
C MET A 615 -66.17 -25.86 65.04
N THR A 616 -66.76 -24.99 65.85
CA THR A 616 -68.20 -24.93 66.09
C THR A 616 -68.80 -23.85 65.20
N LEU A 617 -69.70 -24.23 64.30
CA LEU A 617 -70.43 -23.35 63.40
C LEU A 617 -71.86 -23.15 63.90
N PHE A 618 -72.21 -21.90 64.17
CA PHE A 618 -73.55 -21.45 64.53
C PHE A 618 -74.24 -20.90 63.28
N ARG A 619 -75.27 -21.58 62.79
CA ARG A 619 -76.00 -21.21 61.57
C ARG A 619 -77.51 -21.38 61.76
N HIS A 620 -78.28 -20.30 61.65
CA HIS A 620 -79.75 -20.31 61.71
C HIS A 620 -80.32 -21.14 62.89
N GLY A 621 -79.70 -21.07 64.08
CA GLY A 621 -80.11 -21.82 65.27
C GLY A 621 -79.63 -23.28 65.33
N THR A 622 -78.93 -23.78 64.31
CA THR A 622 -78.23 -25.08 64.33
C THR A 622 -76.77 -24.90 64.72
N VAL A 623 -76.28 -25.81 65.58
CA VAL A 623 -74.88 -25.87 65.99
C VAL A 623 -74.27 -27.13 65.41
N ASN A 624 -73.26 -26.98 64.56
CA ASN A 624 -72.53 -28.10 63.97
C ASN A 624 -71.05 -28.02 64.33
N THR A 625 -70.49 -29.13 64.80
CA THR A 625 -69.06 -29.24 65.12
C THR A 625 -68.30 -29.96 64.01
N PHE A 626 -67.10 -29.48 63.71
CA PHE A 626 -66.19 -30.04 62.72
C PHE A 626 -64.82 -30.21 63.34
N LEU A 627 -64.18 -31.35 63.12
CA LEU A 627 -62.87 -31.65 63.69
C LEU A 627 -61.79 -31.63 62.61
N ALA A 628 -60.72 -30.90 62.85
CA ALA A 628 -59.49 -30.94 62.06
C ALA A 628 -58.39 -31.58 62.90
N LYS A 629 -57.86 -32.73 62.45
CA LYS A 629 -56.66 -33.35 63.02
C LYS A 629 -55.48 -32.95 62.15
N ILE A 630 -54.59 -32.12 62.68
CA ILE A 630 -53.50 -31.50 61.94
C ILE A 630 -52.19 -32.11 62.43
N PHE A 631 -51.54 -32.90 61.57
CA PHE A 631 -50.18 -33.37 61.78
C PHE A 631 -49.22 -32.24 61.39
N VAL A 632 -48.49 -31.72 62.36
CA VAL A 632 -47.51 -30.65 62.15
C VAL A 632 -46.13 -31.27 62.31
N PHE A 633 -45.35 -31.28 61.24
CA PHE A 633 -43.97 -31.77 61.24
C PHE A 633 -43.03 -30.56 61.24
N VAL A 634 -42.38 -30.30 62.38
CA VAL A 634 -41.37 -29.25 62.47
C VAL A 634 -40.01 -29.86 62.22
N THR A 635 -39.43 -29.55 61.06
CA THR A 635 -38.10 -30.01 60.68
C THR A 635 -37.05 -29.05 61.21
N ALA A 636 -35.82 -29.52 61.40
CA ALA A 636 -34.71 -28.60 61.64
C ALA A 636 -34.68 -27.58 60.52
N GLU A 637 -34.56 -26.31 60.88
CA GLU A 637 -34.07 -25.29 59.96
C GLU A 637 -32.80 -25.88 59.34
N GLN A 638 -32.69 -25.81 57.99
CA GLN A 638 -31.46 -26.22 57.31
C GLN A 638 -30.31 -25.70 58.15
N PRO A 639 -29.35 -26.54 58.53
CA PRO A 639 -28.35 -26.07 59.46
C PRO A 639 -27.69 -24.91 58.75
N ASP A 640 -27.88 -23.71 59.32
CA ASP A 640 -26.99 -22.62 59.08
C ASP A 640 -25.70 -23.16 59.69
N PHE A 641 -24.94 -23.86 58.85
CA PHE A 641 -23.60 -24.33 59.16
C PHE A 641 -22.78 -23.04 59.19
N GLY A 642 -22.98 -22.30 60.28
CA GLY A 642 -22.36 -21.02 60.52
C GLY A 642 -20.86 -21.23 60.45
N TYR A 643 -20.28 -20.56 59.46
CA TYR A 643 -18.88 -20.16 59.29
C TYR A 643 -17.81 -21.27 59.36
#